data_AF-A0A2B7Z483-F1
#
_entry.id   AF-A0A2B7Z483-F1
#
_cell.length_a   1.000
_cell.length_b   1.000
_cell.length_c   1.000
_cell.angle_alpha   90.00
_cell.angle_beta   90.00
_cell.angle_gamma   90.00
#
_symmetry.space_group_name_H-M   'P 1'
#
loop_
_entity.id
_entity.type
_entity.pdbx_description
1 polymer ?
#
loop_
_entity_poly.entity_id
_entity_poly.type
_entity_poly.pdbx_seq_one_letter_code
_entity_poly.pdbx_strand_id
1 'polypeptide(L)'
;MATTISFTTTSHLQVLLDPDTSQDKWLATLPGSGPGALILAYEYATPFVGTKPSWESILMLGYDLLKHLSDARSQSNPALPIVIVCHSLGGIVVKQALCIANKQYPRYGSVVNAIAGVVFLSAPHRYGDKITMSLLRFRDVLEATTGRNLKIPNANIEQEGAILLDLADRFEGISFRTPILSVYELRESKISSTPLRPKYQLLVNREACSTQAPMETVIGLNLNHHETCLFTKSVGGEGLPEFNKFIYETLHDAMRLVALRLEDQEYQYATMSAYSPTMSELPLKVEQLELTEWPSNEATECSSTRAKEGTSLSGFELVYPTILNTEVRKTLHLPCYLLNTHLANEDFCGREDILERLAAELLPSKNIVTASGTALRQFALDGFGGMGKTEIAREFSRRHKASFDAVFWVVADEIAKLDYHYQQISLALGLEDSSECKSQVVSREIVKGWLSNPRKHLSGSNNMGFTGVLAGSSQRRSAPTQRTLQAEVPNPNSDLTPSFRSRCRQFGSKLPFIQYSWLPLRQSNFPAIRACIFDMDGLLINSEDIITLCTNQLLEKYGRPTFTRSIRAQTMGIPNSTNGDVFHNWAKLPISREQFALELTEQMHLRFPNCTPLPGAEKLLSNLSCACSASSGDRIELALASSTKSQSHELKTSRSETKQLLRFFQPDRRILGDDPRVPHGRGKPAPDIYLVALQALNAAADSGEKAIMPNECLVFEDSVVGVEAGRRAGMRVVWVPHLDVAVEYQARLKDALAGRTGMFEVRDDWQLGEIEWAETIPSLEHFNYEKYGIDVPS
;
A
#
# COMPACT_ATOMS: atom_id res chain seq x y z
N MET A 1 10.00 -4.09 22.51
CA MET A 1 10.38 -5.49 22.77
C MET A 1 11.53 -5.86 21.84
N ALA A 2 12.66 -6.32 22.37
CA ALA A 2 13.75 -6.89 21.56
C ALA A 2 13.60 -8.40 21.59
N THR A 3 13.41 -9.06 20.44
CA THR A 3 13.37 -10.52 20.38
C THR A 3 14.74 -11.06 19.98
N THR A 4 15.41 -11.81 20.84
CA THR A 4 16.65 -12.55 20.53
C THR A 4 16.29 -14.00 20.18
N ILE A 5 16.93 -14.60 19.19
CA ILE A 5 16.66 -15.99 18.81
C ILE A 5 17.86 -16.86 19.18
N SER A 6 17.75 -17.66 20.24
CA SER A 6 18.77 -18.61 20.73
C SER A 6 18.28 -20.06 20.63
N PHE A 7 19.19 -21.02 20.44
CA PHE A 7 18.88 -22.43 20.20
C PHE A 7 18.52 -23.19 21.50
N THR A 8 17.33 -23.80 21.58
CA THR A 8 16.98 -24.79 22.63
C THR A 8 16.09 -25.94 22.12
N THR A 9 15.70 -26.88 22.99
CA THR A 9 15.04 -28.15 22.65
C THR A 9 13.52 -28.08 22.42
N THR A 10 12.89 -26.91 22.58
CA THR A 10 11.44 -26.70 22.44
C THR A 10 11.14 -25.27 21.96
N SER A 11 10.10 -25.06 21.13
CA SER A 11 9.77 -23.73 20.60
C SER A 11 8.87 -22.91 21.54
N HIS A 12 9.44 -21.94 22.25
CA HIS A 12 8.69 -21.08 23.18
C HIS A 12 9.23 -19.63 23.18
N LEU A 13 8.35 -18.67 23.49
CA LEU A 13 8.71 -17.25 23.68
C LEU A 13 8.91 -17.00 25.19
N GLN A 14 10.13 -16.71 25.61
CA GLN A 14 10.46 -16.49 27.02
C GLN A 14 10.74 -15.01 27.31
N VAL A 15 10.22 -14.50 28.42
CA VAL A 15 10.61 -13.17 28.95
C VAL A 15 11.94 -13.33 29.69
N LEU A 16 12.98 -12.62 29.25
CA LEU A 16 14.23 -12.52 30.01
C LEU A 16 14.02 -11.49 31.12
N LEU A 17 13.66 -11.98 32.31
CA LEU A 17 13.63 -11.17 33.52
C LEU A 17 15.07 -11.10 34.06
N ASP A 18 15.62 -9.88 34.04
CA ASP A 18 16.91 -9.46 34.61
C ASP A 18 18.13 -9.47 33.64
N PRO A 19 18.64 -8.29 33.20
CA PRO A 19 19.84 -8.16 32.37
C PRO A 19 21.13 -8.69 33.01
N ASP A 20 21.15 -8.89 34.33
CA ASP A 20 22.37 -9.20 35.08
C ASP A 20 22.62 -10.70 35.33
N THR A 21 21.70 -11.61 34.96
CA THR A 21 21.83 -13.04 35.34
C THR A 21 21.90 -14.06 34.21
N SER A 22 21.98 -13.67 32.94
CA SER A 22 22.10 -14.63 31.83
C SER A 22 23.22 -14.29 30.83
N GLN A 23 23.62 -15.28 30.03
CA GLN A 23 24.76 -15.29 29.10
C GLN A 23 24.74 -14.21 27.98
N ASP A 24 23.78 -13.28 28.00
CA ASP A 24 23.47 -12.36 26.91
C ASP A 24 24.02 -10.93 27.13
N LYS A 25 25.33 -10.83 27.38
CA LYS A 25 26.06 -9.55 27.58
C LYS A 25 25.96 -8.58 26.39
N TRP A 26 25.54 -9.03 25.21
CA TRP A 26 25.48 -8.19 24.01
C TRP A 26 24.26 -7.26 24.00
N LEU A 27 23.14 -7.62 24.65
CA LEU A 27 21.96 -6.75 24.74
C LEU A 27 22.26 -5.47 25.52
N ALA A 28 23.14 -5.55 26.53
CA ALA A 28 23.66 -4.40 27.27
C ALA A 28 24.57 -3.49 26.43
N THR A 29 24.94 -3.91 25.22
CA THR A 29 25.77 -3.13 24.29
C THR A 29 24.98 -2.35 23.24
N LEU A 30 23.65 -2.49 23.19
CA LEU A 30 22.81 -1.69 22.30
C LEU A 30 22.75 -0.23 22.80
N PRO A 31 23.04 0.77 21.94
CA PRO A 31 23.04 2.17 22.34
C PRO A 31 21.63 2.69 22.67
N GLY A 32 21.43 3.18 23.89
CA GLY A 32 20.20 3.85 24.33
C GLY A 32 19.13 2.94 24.96
N SER A 33 18.74 3.26 26.20
CA SER A 33 17.52 2.78 26.92
C SER A 33 17.44 1.31 27.38
N GLY A 34 18.48 0.81 28.05
CA GLY A 34 18.46 -0.47 28.78
C GLY A 34 17.49 -0.62 29.98
N PRO A 35 17.00 0.42 30.69
CA PRO A 35 16.22 0.17 31.92
C PRO A 35 14.73 -0.20 31.72
N GLY A 36 14.16 -0.06 30.52
CA GLY A 36 12.70 -0.14 30.31
C GLY A 36 12.22 -1.03 29.15
N ALA A 37 13.13 -1.65 28.40
CA ALA A 37 12.77 -2.50 27.27
C ALA A 37 12.47 -3.94 27.72
N LEU A 38 11.31 -4.48 27.34
CA LEU A 38 11.02 -5.90 27.52
C LEU A 38 11.79 -6.72 26.49
N ILE A 39 12.62 -7.66 26.94
CA ILE A 39 13.37 -8.55 26.07
C ILE A 39 12.67 -9.90 26.03
N LEU A 40 12.37 -10.35 24.82
CA LEU A 40 11.81 -11.66 24.55
C LEU A 40 12.89 -12.51 23.88
N ALA A 41 12.89 -13.81 24.13
CA ALA A 41 13.68 -14.73 23.34
C ALA A 41 12.75 -15.73 22.66
N TYR A 42 12.87 -15.89 21.34
CA TYR A 42 12.19 -16.97 20.61
C TYR A 42 13.19 -18.07 20.36
N GLU A 43 13.06 -19.13 21.14
CA GLU A 43 13.91 -20.30 21.00
C GLU A 43 13.19 -21.37 20.19
N TYR A 44 13.93 -22.18 19.45
CA TYR A 44 13.38 -23.31 18.71
C TYR A 44 14.40 -24.43 18.53
N ALA A 45 13.90 -25.66 18.46
CA ALA A 45 14.69 -26.82 18.10
C ALA A 45 14.97 -26.82 16.59
N THR A 46 16.19 -27.19 16.19
CA THR A 46 16.50 -27.34 14.77
C THR A 46 15.50 -28.30 14.10
N PRO A 47 14.74 -27.86 13.09
CA PRO A 47 13.70 -28.67 12.46
C PRO A 47 14.27 -29.78 11.57
N PHE A 48 15.60 -29.87 11.50
CA PHE A 48 16.34 -30.86 10.73
C PHE A 48 16.67 -32.13 11.55
N VAL A 49 15.92 -32.39 12.64
CA VAL A 49 16.05 -33.57 13.51
C VAL A 49 14.91 -34.55 13.22
N GLY A 50 15.23 -35.71 12.65
CA GLY A 50 14.24 -36.75 12.33
C GLY A 50 14.57 -37.51 11.04
N THR A 51 13.63 -38.36 10.60
CA THR A 51 13.84 -39.25 9.44
C THR A 51 13.72 -38.56 8.07
N LYS A 52 13.20 -37.32 8.01
CA LYS A 52 13.05 -36.53 6.77
C LYS A 52 13.24 -35.01 7.03
N PRO A 53 14.49 -34.52 7.13
CA PRO A 53 14.76 -33.09 7.26
C PRO A 53 14.33 -32.32 6.00
N SER A 54 13.58 -31.22 6.16
CA SER A 54 13.15 -30.34 5.05
C SER A 54 13.21 -28.87 5.44
N TRP A 55 13.41 -28.00 4.44
CA TRP A 55 13.33 -26.55 4.61
C TRP A 55 11.90 -26.07 4.82
N GLU A 56 10.90 -26.82 4.36
CA GLU A 56 9.50 -26.57 4.73
C GLU A 56 9.31 -26.56 6.26
N SER A 57 10.04 -27.43 6.98
CA SER A 57 9.97 -27.50 8.43
C SER A 57 10.55 -26.25 9.12
N ILE A 58 11.52 -25.55 8.52
CA ILE A 58 11.99 -24.25 9.04
C ILE A 58 10.97 -23.13 8.75
N LEU A 59 10.24 -23.21 7.64
CA LEU A 59 9.18 -22.24 7.33
C LEU A 59 8.00 -22.35 8.30
N MET A 60 7.69 -23.56 8.78
CA MET A 60 6.67 -23.76 9.82
C MET A 60 7.00 -23.03 11.12
N LEU A 61 8.29 -22.89 11.47
CA LEU A 61 8.70 -22.09 12.64
C LEU A 61 8.34 -20.60 12.48
N GLY A 62 8.24 -20.08 11.25
CA GLY A 62 7.80 -18.71 11.01
C GLY A 62 6.33 -18.51 11.36
N TYR A 63 5.49 -19.53 11.16
CA TYR A 63 4.10 -19.53 11.60
C TYR A 63 4.00 -19.53 13.13
N ASP A 64 4.78 -20.39 13.79
CA ASP A 64 4.80 -20.50 15.25
C ASP A 64 5.30 -19.21 15.91
N LEU A 65 6.37 -18.62 15.37
CA LEU A 65 6.88 -17.31 15.80
C LEU A 65 5.81 -16.22 15.69
N LEU A 66 5.14 -16.13 14.53
CA LEU A 66 4.12 -15.11 14.30
C LEU A 66 2.93 -15.29 15.25
N LYS A 67 2.53 -16.53 15.53
CA LYS A 67 1.48 -16.85 16.49
C LYS A 67 1.88 -16.41 17.90
N HIS A 68 3.07 -16.78 18.36
CA HIS A 68 3.57 -16.37 19.68
C HIS A 68 3.70 -14.84 19.81
N LEU A 69 4.16 -14.14 18.76
CA LEU A 69 4.19 -12.67 18.74
C LEU A 69 2.79 -12.06 18.81
N SER A 70 1.81 -12.63 18.11
CA SER A 70 0.42 -12.19 18.16
C SER A 70 -0.20 -12.40 19.54
N ASP A 71 0.06 -13.55 20.16
CA ASP A 71 -0.45 -13.88 21.50
C ASP A 71 0.18 -12.96 22.55
N ALA A 72 1.51 -12.77 22.52
CA ALA A 72 2.20 -11.82 23.40
C ALA A 72 1.72 -10.37 23.18
N ARG A 73 1.48 -9.99 21.91
CA ARG A 73 0.95 -8.67 21.57
C ARG A 73 -0.45 -8.46 22.16
N SER A 74 -1.33 -9.45 22.09
CA SER A 74 -2.70 -9.38 22.61
C SER A 74 -2.76 -9.14 24.13
N GLN A 75 -1.72 -9.52 24.86
CA GLN A 75 -1.59 -9.36 26.31
C GLN A 75 -0.83 -8.08 26.71
N SER A 76 -0.36 -7.29 25.74
CA SER A 76 0.47 -6.11 25.95
C SER A 76 -0.14 -4.86 25.32
N ASN A 77 0.40 -3.67 25.63
CA ASN A 77 -0.07 -2.43 25.01
C ASN A 77 0.23 -2.47 23.49
N PRO A 78 -0.79 -2.30 22.62
CA PRO A 78 -0.61 -2.33 21.16
C PRO A 78 0.34 -1.24 20.64
N ALA A 79 0.47 -0.12 21.36
CA ALA A 79 1.37 0.98 21.01
C ALA A 79 2.86 0.73 21.31
N LEU A 80 3.20 -0.38 21.99
CA LEU A 80 4.60 -0.69 22.31
C LEU A 80 5.34 -1.18 21.05
N PRO A 81 6.45 -0.55 20.63
CA PRO A 81 7.20 -0.99 19.47
C PRO A 81 7.89 -2.34 19.66
N ILE A 82 7.99 -3.10 18.57
CA ILE A 82 8.81 -4.30 18.41
C ILE A 82 10.02 -3.94 17.54
N VAL A 83 11.20 -4.33 18.00
CA VAL A 83 12.40 -4.42 17.14
C VAL A 83 12.78 -5.89 17.09
N ILE A 84 12.83 -6.46 15.89
CA ILE A 84 13.20 -7.86 15.68
C ILE A 84 14.69 -7.93 15.42
N VAL A 85 15.42 -8.75 16.17
CA VAL A 85 16.83 -9.04 15.90
C VAL A 85 16.94 -10.54 15.67
N CYS A 86 17.50 -10.93 14.54
CA CYS A 86 17.62 -12.33 14.19
C CYS A 86 18.99 -12.60 13.59
N HIS A 87 19.45 -13.83 13.77
CA HIS A 87 20.76 -14.27 13.33
C HIS A 87 20.66 -15.54 12.51
N SER A 88 21.52 -15.67 11.49
CA SER A 88 21.65 -16.89 10.72
C SER A 88 20.30 -17.37 10.15
N LEU A 89 19.99 -18.66 10.26
CA LEU A 89 18.74 -19.28 9.82
C LEU A 89 17.50 -18.72 10.55
N GLY A 90 17.66 -18.06 11.69
CA GLY A 90 16.58 -17.31 12.35
C GLY A 90 16.01 -16.20 11.46
N GLY A 91 16.82 -15.64 10.56
CA GLY A 91 16.34 -14.69 9.56
C GLY A 91 15.35 -15.30 8.57
N ILE A 92 15.49 -16.59 8.21
CA ILE A 92 14.53 -17.30 7.35
C ILE A 92 13.18 -17.44 8.05
N VAL A 93 13.21 -17.76 9.35
CA VAL A 93 12.02 -17.88 10.20
C VAL A 93 11.28 -16.54 10.27
N VAL A 94 12.00 -15.45 10.55
CA VAL A 94 11.43 -14.09 10.58
C VAL A 94 10.90 -13.69 9.22
N LYS A 95 11.64 -13.94 8.14
CA LYS A 95 11.24 -13.64 6.76
C LYS A 95 9.91 -14.30 6.41
N GLN A 96 9.74 -15.57 6.78
CA GLN A 96 8.49 -16.29 6.58
C GLN A 96 7.36 -15.76 7.48
N ALA A 97 7.64 -15.45 8.75
CA ALA A 97 6.67 -14.84 9.65
C ALA A 97 6.13 -13.51 9.09
N LEU A 98 7.01 -12.64 8.58
CA LEU A 98 6.64 -11.36 7.97
C LEU A 98 5.87 -11.52 6.66
N CYS A 99 6.27 -12.46 5.80
CA CYS A 99 5.49 -12.83 4.61
C CYS A 99 4.05 -13.23 4.95
N ILE A 100 3.87 -14.07 5.97
CA ILE A 100 2.55 -14.53 6.42
C ILE A 100 1.76 -13.36 7.00
N ALA A 101 2.40 -12.55 7.86
CA ALA A 101 1.79 -11.40 8.49
C ALA A 101 1.30 -10.37 7.47
N ASN A 102 2.08 -10.12 6.40
CA ASN A 102 1.68 -9.23 5.32
C ASN A 102 0.49 -9.77 4.52
N LYS A 103 0.51 -11.05 4.15
CA LYS A 103 -0.62 -11.67 3.43
C LYS A 103 -1.90 -11.75 4.28
N GLN A 104 -1.76 -11.92 5.59
CA GLN A 104 -2.86 -12.01 6.55
C GLN A 104 -2.93 -10.75 7.43
N TYR A 105 -2.67 -9.59 6.83
CA TYR A 105 -2.62 -8.32 7.56
C TYR A 105 -3.86 -8.05 8.43
N PRO A 106 -5.12 -8.30 7.99
CA PRO A 106 -6.28 -8.11 8.85
C PRO A 106 -6.23 -8.89 10.18
N ARG A 107 -5.51 -10.02 10.20
CA ARG A 107 -5.32 -10.85 11.39
C ARG A 107 -4.11 -10.43 12.22
N TYR A 108 -3.01 -10.05 11.58
CA TYR A 108 -1.72 -9.77 12.24
C TYR A 108 -1.33 -8.29 12.25
N GLY A 109 -2.24 -7.39 11.89
CA GLY A 109 -1.98 -5.95 11.76
C GLY A 109 -1.47 -5.31 13.06
N SER A 110 -1.93 -5.79 14.22
CA SER A 110 -1.43 -5.37 15.53
C SER A 110 0.04 -5.71 15.77
N VAL A 111 0.53 -6.80 15.15
CA VAL A 111 1.95 -7.16 15.16
C VAL A 111 2.68 -6.33 14.11
N VAL A 112 2.23 -6.33 12.86
CA VAL A 112 2.87 -5.65 11.72
C VAL A 112 3.07 -4.15 11.99
N ASN A 113 2.02 -3.46 12.42
CA ASN A 113 2.07 -2.01 12.68
C ASN A 113 3.03 -1.65 13.81
N ALA A 114 3.21 -2.57 14.74
CA ALA A 114 4.05 -2.36 15.89
C ALA A 114 5.53 -2.71 15.65
N ILE A 115 5.91 -3.30 14.51
CA ILE A 115 7.33 -3.54 14.18
C ILE A 115 7.97 -2.24 13.72
N ALA A 116 8.82 -1.66 14.56
CA ALA A 116 9.57 -0.43 14.27
C ALA A 116 10.86 -0.68 13.49
N GLY A 117 11.45 -1.87 13.57
CA GLY A 117 12.67 -2.21 12.82
C GLY A 117 12.98 -3.71 12.83
N VAL A 118 13.75 -4.16 11.85
CA VAL A 118 14.23 -5.54 11.74
C VAL A 118 15.74 -5.55 11.48
N VAL A 119 16.48 -6.37 12.22
CA VAL A 119 17.92 -6.54 12.09
C VAL A 119 18.23 -8.01 11.77
N PHE A 120 18.82 -8.24 10.59
CA PHE A 120 19.29 -9.52 10.10
C PHE A 120 20.81 -9.61 10.26
N LEU A 121 21.29 -10.41 11.22
CA LEU A 121 22.72 -10.66 11.47
C LEU A 121 23.16 -11.94 10.77
N SER A 122 24.02 -11.85 9.76
CA SER A 122 24.47 -13.02 9.00
C SER A 122 23.32 -13.92 8.54
N ALA A 123 22.18 -13.35 8.16
CA ALA A 123 21.03 -14.12 7.72
C ALA A 123 21.09 -14.32 6.19
N PRO A 124 21.10 -15.57 5.70
CA PRO A 124 21.05 -15.81 4.27
C PRO A 124 19.63 -15.62 3.70
N HIS A 125 19.55 -14.95 2.56
CA HIS A 125 18.31 -14.61 1.85
C HIS A 125 18.28 -15.10 0.41
N ARG A 126 19.37 -14.90 -0.37
CA ARG A 126 19.46 -15.36 -1.76
C ARG A 126 20.91 -15.62 -2.18
N TYR A 127 21.23 -16.83 -2.64
CA TYR A 127 22.55 -17.16 -3.21
C TYR A 127 22.45 -17.33 -4.74
N GLY A 128 22.15 -16.23 -5.45
CA GLY A 128 21.89 -16.22 -6.89
C GLY A 128 20.66 -17.05 -7.30
N ASP A 129 20.42 -17.14 -8.62
CA ASP A 129 19.19 -17.75 -9.17
C ASP A 129 19.31 -19.26 -9.45
N LYS A 130 20.52 -19.82 -9.31
CA LYS A 130 20.73 -21.26 -9.49
C LYS A 130 20.29 -22.03 -8.25
N ILE A 131 19.06 -22.53 -8.27
CA ILE A 131 18.39 -23.31 -7.21
C ILE A 131 19.34 -24.30 -6.50
N THR A 132 20.05 -25.14 -7.26
CA THR A 132 20.96 -26.15 -6.72
C THR A 132 22.15 -25.55 -5.97
N MET A 133 22.76 -24.48 -6.48
CA MET A 133 23.88 -23.81 -5.81
C MET A 133 23.40 -23.05 -4.57
N SER A 134 22.23 -22.43 -4.65
CA SER A 134 21.63 -21.70 -3.53
C SER A 134 21.37 -22.65 -2.36
N LEU A 135 20.72 -23.79 -2.61
CA LEU A 135 20.46 -24.79 -1.58
C LEU A 135 21.74 -25.32 -0.91
N LEU A 136 22.82 -25.53 -1.68
CA LEU A 136 24.10 -25.96 -1.11
C LEU A 136 24.69 -24.91 -0.14
N ARG A 137 24.56 -23.61 -0.46
CA ARG A 137 25.03 -22.54 0.43
C ARG A 137 24.19 -22.42 1.70
N PHE A 138 22.87 -22.58 1.60
CA PHE A 138 22.02 -22.68 2.77
C PHE A 138 22.36 -23.90 3.65
N ARG A 139 22.76 -25.03 3.05
CA ARG A 139 23.28 -26.19 3.80
C ARG A 139 24.61 -25.90 4.48
N ASP A 140 25.53 -25.17 3.84
CA ASP A 140 26.80 -24.78 4.43
C ASP A 140 26.59 -23.94 5.70
N VAL A 141 25.62 -23.01 5.69
CA VAL A 141 25.22 -22.22 6.87
C VAL A 141 24.67 -23.13 7.98
N LEU A 142 23.83 -24.09 7.61
CA LEU A 142 23.24 -25.04 8.54
C LEU A 142 24.28 -25.99 9.14
N GLU A 143 25.24 -26.46 8.35
CA GLU A 143 26.35 -27.31 8.83
C GLU A 143 27.25 -26.53 9.78
N ALA A 144 27.61 -25.29 9.44
CA ALA A 144 28.44 -24.45 10.31
C ALA A 144 27.76 -24.14 11.65
N THR A 145 26.45 -23.90 11.65
CA THR A 145 25.69 -23.51 12.86
C THR A 145 25.29 -24.70 13.72
N THR A 146 25.04 -25.87 13.13
CA THR A 146 24.59 -27.06 13.87
C THR A 146 25.66 -28.12 14.06
N GLY A 147 26.78 -28.03 13.33
CA GLY A 147 27.83 -29.04 13.27
C GLY A 147 27.39 -30.35 12.58
N ARG A 148 26.23 -30.37 11.91
CA ARG A 148 25.65 -31.58 11.30
C ARG A 148 25.66 -31.50 9.79
N ASN A 149 26.24 -32.52 9.15
CA ASN A 149 26.20 -32.68 7.70
C ASN A 149 24.87 -33.30 7.27
N LEU A 150 23.98 -32.48 6.69
CA LEU A 150 22.66 -32.95 6.25
C LEU A 150 22.73 -33.58 4.86
N LYS A 151 22.60 -34.91 4.84
CA LYS A 151 22.39 -35.68 3.61
C LYS A 151 20.93 -35.55 3.17
N ILE A 152 20.57 -34.43 2.55
CA ILE A 152 19.27 -34.30 1.89
C ILE A 152 19.27 -35.19 0.64
N PRO A 153 18.30 -36.10 0.46
CA PRO A 153 18.23 -36.96 -0.73
C PRO A 153 18.20 -36.13 -2.02
N ASN A 154 19.01 -36.55 -3.03
CA ASN A 154 19.14 -35.83 -4.30
C ASN A 154 17.82 -35.61 -5.05
N ALA A 155 16.80 -36.44 -4.79
CA ALA A 155 15.50 -36.38 -5.44
C ALA A 155 14.72 -35.07 -5.16
N ASN A 156 15.04 -34.35 -4.08
CA ASN A 156 14.25 -33.18 -3.63
C ASN A 156 15.05 -31.86 -3.69
N ILE A 157 16.26 -31.85 -4.25
CA ILE A 157 17.13 -30.66 -4.26
C ILE A 157 16.47 -29.47 -4.94
N GLU A 158 15.85 -29.68 -6.10
CA GLU A 158 15.20 -28.60 -6.83
C GLU A 158 13.99 -28.04 -6.08
N GLN A 159 13.18 -28.93 -5.50
CA GLN A 159 12.00 -28.55 -4.72
C GLN A 159 12.37 -27.74 -3.48
N GLU A 160 13.35 -28.20 -2.70
CA GLU A 160 13.79 -27.54 -1.47
C GLU A 160 14.46 -26.18 -1.75
N GLY A 161 15.25 -26.08 -2.82
CA GLY A 161 15.83 -24.81 -3.23
C GLY A 161 14.79 -23.82 -3.77
N ALA A 162 13.77 -24.32 -4.49
CA ALA A 162 12.67 -23.49 -4.98
C ALA A 162 11.84 -22.88 -3.84
N ILE A 163 11.65 -23.60 -2.73
CA ILE A 163 10.95 -23.11 -1.54
C ILE A 163 11.68 -21.88 -0.94
N LEU A 164 13.01 -21.93 -0.85
CA LEU A 164 13.80 -20.82 -0.32
C LEU A 164 13.85 -19.62 -1.27
N LEU A 165 13.90 -19.88 -2.58
CA LEU A 165 13.85 -18.83 -3.60
C LEU A 165 12.48 -18.15 -3.64
N ASP A 166 11.40 -18.92 -3.60
CA ASP A 166 10.03 -18.39 -3.48
C ASP A 166 9.85 -17.53 -2.23
N LEU A 167 10.40 -17.95 -1.08
CA LEU A 167 10.40 -17.10 0.11
C LEU A 167 11.16 -15.79 -0.11
N ALA A 168 12.28 -15.83 -0.84
CA ALA A 168 13.04 -14.63 -1.17
C ALA A 168 12.22 -13.67 -2.05
N ASP A 169 11.65 -14.17 -3.13
CA ASP A 169 10.80 -13.42 -4.05
C ASP A 169 9.56 -12.84 -3.33
N ARG A 170 8.91 -13.65 -2.47
CA ARG A 170 7.75 -13.20 -1.69
C ARG A 170 8.09 -12.09 -0.73
N PHE A 171 9.26 -12.13 -0.09
CA PHE A 171 9.67 -11.12 0.88
C PHE A 171 10.11 -9.82 0.20
N GLU A 172 10.81 -9.93 -0.92
CA GLU A 172 11.17 -8.80 -1.79
C GLU A 172 9.91 -8.07 -2.27
N GLY A 173 8.85 -8.81 -2.59
CA GLY A 173 7.54 -8.27 -2.94
C GLY A 173 6.68 -7.78 -1.77
N ILE A 174 7.15 -7.83 -0.51
CA ILE A 174 6.41 -7.21 0.60
C ILE A 174 6.66 -5.70 0.57
N SER A 175 5.60 -4.90 0.54
CA SER A 175 5.70 -3.45 0.75
C SER A 175 5.97 -3.10 2.22
N PHE A 176 7.01 -3.70 2.83
CA PHE A 176 7.31 -3.59 4.25
C PHE A 176 7.95 -2.23 4.53
N ARG A 177 7.14 -1.24 4.93
CA ARG A 177 7.60 0.12 5.29
C ARG A 177 8.22 0.17 6.68
N THR A 178 9.09 -0.78 6.99
CA THR A 178 9.87 -0.83 8.23
C THR A 178 11.36 -0.89 7.89
N PRO A 179 12.22 -0.09 8.55
CA PRO A 179 13.65 -0.11 8.30
C PRO A 179 14.23 -1.49 8.59
N ILE A 180 15.03 -2.00 7.65
CA ILE A 180 15.71 -3.28 7.74
C ILE A 180 17.22 -3.02 7.74
N LEU A 181 17.94 -3.63 8.67
CA LEU A 181 19.40 -3.68 8.67
C LEU A 181 19.85 -5.11 8.38
N SER A 182 20.56 -5.29 7.27
CA SER A 182 21.13 -6.58 6.88
C SER A 182 22.65 -6.54 7.02
N VAL A 183 23.16 -7.42 7.85
CA VAL A 183 24.57 -7.49 8.21
C VAL A 183 25.20 -8.73 7.60
N TYR A 184 26.18 -8.55 6.73
CA TYR A 184 26.99 -9.64 6.19
C TYR A 184 28.32 -9.81 6.93
N GLU A 185 28.88 -11.00 6.78
CA GLU A 185 30.18 -11.36 7.32
C GLU A 185 31.29 -10.77 6.44
N LEU A 186 32.36 -10.26 7.05
CA LEU A 186 33.62 -10.01 6.35
C LEU A 186 34.70 -11.04 6.71
N ARG A 187 34.44 -11.96 7.66
CA ARG A 187 35.35 -13.06 8.01
C ARG A 187 34.72 -14.42 7.75
N GLU A 188 35.53 -15.34 7.25
CA GLU A 188 35.08 -16.70 6.97
C GLU A 188 34.80 -17.51 8.23
N SER A 189 33.88 -18.46 8.12
CA SER A 189 33.52 -19.40 9.18
C SER A 189 34.00 -20.80 8.83
N LYS A 190 34.29 -21.60 9.86
CA LYS A 190 34.69 -23.00 9.67
C LYS A 190 33.44 -23.87 9.42
N ILE A 191 33.43 -24.60 8.31
CA ILE A 191 32.27 -25.43 7.89
C ILE A 191 32.51 -26.92 8.15
N SER A 192 33.74 -27.40 7.94
CA SER A 192 34.06 -28.82 8.08
C SER A 192 34.51 -29.20 9.49
N SER A 193 33.89 -30.26 10.02
CA SER A 193 34.29 -30.93 11.26
C SER A 193 35.41 -31.96 11.06
N THR A 194 35.83 -32.28 9.83
CA THR A 194 36.90 -33.27 9.60
C THR A 194 38.25 -32.72 10.06
N PRO A 195 38.97 -33.41 10.97
CA PRO A 195 40.18 -32.86 11.59
C PRO A 195 41.38 -32.74 10.64
N LEU A 196 41.37 -33.44 9.51
CA LEU A 196 42.53 -33.52 8.60
C LEU A 196 42.65 -32.35 7.62
N ARG A 197 41.54 -31.66 7.27
CA ARG A 197 41.52 -30.47 6.38
C ARG A 197 40.32 -29.57 6.72
N PRO A 198 40.48 -28.58 7.63
CA PRO A 198 39.40 -27.65 7.94
C PRO A 198 39.10 -26.78 6.72
N LYS A 199 37.82 -26.67 6.36
CA LYS A 199 37.34 -25.79 5.29
C LYS A 199 36.78 -24.53 5.92
N TYR A 200 37.33 -23.38 5.54
CA TYR A 200 36.81 -22.06 5.86
C TYR A 200 36.13 -21.49 4.62
N GLN A 201 35.03 -20.78 4.83
CA GLN A 201 34.32 -20.10 3.75
C GLN A 201 33.44 -19.01 4.34
N LEU A 202 33.32 -17.92 3.59
CA LEU A 202 32.36 -16.86 3.89
C LEU A 202 30.95 -17.41 3.67
N LEU A 203 30.18 -17.50 4.76
CA LEU A 203 28.86 -18.13 4.72
C LEU A 203 27.85 -17.15 4.14
N VAL A 204 27.70 -15.98 4.75
CA VAL A 204 26.79 -14.93 4.29
C VAL A 204 27.56 -13.70 3.85
N ASN A 205 27.73 -13.55 2.54
CA ASN A 205 28.30 -12.37 1.91
C ASN A 205 27.22 -11.29 1.65
N ARG A 206 27.61 -10.14 1.09
CA ARG A 206 26.70 -9.02 0.80
C ARG A 206 25.48 -9.43 -0.03
N GLU A 207 25.70 -10.20 -1.10
CA GLU A 207 24.62 -10.69 -1.97
C GLU A 207 23.66 -11.61 -1.20
N ALA A 208 24.21 -12.53 -0.41
CA ALA A 208 23.43 -13.47 0.38
C ALA A 208 22.63 -12.80 1.49
N CYS A 209 23.14 -11.72 2.10
CA CYS A 209 22.45 -11.02 3.18
C CYS A 209 21.41 -10.02 2.69
N SER A 210 21.41 -9.64 1.40
CA SER A 210 20.49 -8.60 0.93
C SER A 210 19.11 -9.20 0.69
N THR A 211 18.11 -8.57 1.31
CA THR A 211 16.68 -8.87 1.12
C THR A 211 16.13 -8.23 -0.14
N GLN A 212 16.81 -7.21 -0.69
CA GLN A 212 16.31 -6.33 -1.76
C GLN A 212 15.03 -5.57 -1.35
N ALA A 213 14.76 -5.45 -0.05
CA ALA A 213 13.62 -4.69 0.45
C ALA A 213 13.87 -3.17 0.30
N PRO A 214 12.83 -2.36 0.05
CA PRO A 214 12.97 -0.93 -0.28
C PRO A 214 13.66 -0.07 0.78
N MET A 215 13.59 -0.44 2.07
CA MET A 215 14.21 0.29 3.19
C MET A 215 15.28 -0.55 3.88
N GLU A 216 16.04 -1.29 3.09
CA GLU A 216 17.18 -2.08 3.56
C GLU A 216 18.46 -1.24 3.59
N THR A 217 19.14 -1.26 4.73
CA THR A 217 20.53 -0.84 4.89
C THR A 217 21.39 -2.10 4.96
N VAL A 218 22.36 -2.23 4.06
CA VAL A 218 23.27 -3.40 4.03
C VAL A 218 24.65 -2.99 4.49
N ILE A 219 25.16 -3.61 5.55
CA ILE A 219 26.49 -3.33 6.12
C ILE A 219 27.29 -4.61 6.32
N GLY A 220 28.61 -4.49 6.23
CA GLY A 220 29.52 -5.58 6.57
C GLY A 220 30.08 -5.35 7.97
N LEU A 221 30.13 -6.39 8.80
CA LEU A 221 30.91 -6.37 10.03
C LEU A 221 32.15 -7.25 9.88
N ASN A 222 33.26 -6.81 10.47
CA ASN A 222 34.53 -7.52 10.45
C ASN A 222 34.55 -8.72 11.40
N LEU A 223 33.58 -9.62 11.20
CA LEU A 223 33.21 -10.72 12.07
C LEU A 223 32.83 -11.93 11.21
N ASN A 224 33.00 -13.13 11.78
CA ASN A 224 32.55 -14.36 11.15
C ASN A 224 31.08 -14.64 11.51
N HIS A 225 30.50 -15.68 10.91
CA HIS A 225 29.10 -16.04 11.09
C HIS A 225 28.71 -16.22 12.56
N HIS A 226 29.60 -16.74 13.41
CA HIS A 226 29.32 -16.96 14.83
C HIS A 226 29.48 -15.70 15.67
N GLU A 227 30.18 -14.69 15.15
CA GLU A 227 30.58 -13.51 15.90
C GLU A 227 29.72 -12.28 15.57
N THR A 228 28.91 -12.27 14.52
CA THR A 228 28.10 -11.09 14.16
C THR A 228 27.07 -10.68 15.22
N CYS A 229 26.64 -11.59 16.09
CA CYS A 229 25.86 -11.27 17.29
C CYS A 229 26.67 -10.51 18.35
N LEU A 230 27.99 -10.55 18.26
CA LEU A 230 28.95 -9.84 19.09
C LEU A 230 29.51 -8.64 18.31
N PHE A 231 28.63 -7.86 17.67
CA PHE A 231 28.98 -6.78 16.74
C PHE A 231 29.99 -5.76 17.30
N THR A 232 30.02 -5.57 18.62
CA THR A 232 31.00 -4.72 19.32
C THR A 232 32.44 -5.21 19.19
N LYS A 233 32.66 -6.47 18.81
CA LYS A 233 33.98 -7.03 18.51
C LYS A 233 34.46 -6.69 17.10
N SER A 234 33.65 -6.01 16.27
CA SER A 234 34.04 -5.64 14.91
C SER A 234 35.25 -4.70 14.96
N VAL A 235 36.39 -5.18 14.50
CA VAL A 235 37.67 -4.44 14.54
C VAL A 235 37.79 -3.53 13.32
N GLY A 236 38.19 -2.28 13.53
CA GLY A 236 38.44 -1.31 12.46
C GLY A 236 37.29 -0.35 12.15
N GLY A 237 36.19 -0.43 12.90
CA GLY A 237 35.06 0.50 12.75
C GLY A 237 34.25 0.32 11.47
N GLU A 238 34.58 -0.63 10.58
CA GLU A 238 33.77 -0.89 9.39
C GLU A 238 32.37 -1.41 9.80
N GLY A 239 31.33 -0.70 9.34
CA GLY A 239 29.93 -1.02 9.55
C GLY A 239 29.40 -0.77 10.97
N LEU A 240 30.26 -0.62 11.99
CA LEU A 240 29.83 -0.44 13.38
C LEU A 240 29.20 0.95 13.65
N PRO A 241 29.72 2.08 13.13
CA PRO A 241 29.05 3.37 13.20
C PRO A 241 27.68 3.34 12.53
N GLU A 242 27.56 2.73 11.36
CA GLU A 242 26.31 2.58 10.63
C GLU A 242 25.32 1.69 11.38
N PHE A 243 25.80 0.59 11.98
CA PHE A 243 25.02 -0.27 12.86
C PHE A 243 24.46 0.53 14.04
N ASN A 244 25.33 1.25 14.76
CA ASN A 244 24.94 2.04 15.92
C ASN A 244 23.96 3.16 15.55
N LYS A 245 24.20 3.83 14.41
CA LYS A 245 23.31 4.85 13.88
C LYS A 245 21.92 4.27 13.56
N PHE A 246 21.85 3.15 12.86
CA PHE A 246 20.59 2.48 12.54
C PHE A 246 19.80 2.10 13.79
N ILE A 247 20.47 1.51 14.78
CA ILE A 247 19.82 1.12 16.04
C ILE A 247 19.31 2.35 16.78
N TYR A 248 20.12 3.41 16.88
CA TYR A 248 19.73 4.65 17.54
C TYR A 248 18.51 5.30 16.88
N GLU A 249 18.53 5.48 15.55
CA GLU A 249 17.43 6.06 14.79
C GLU A 249 16.15 5.21 14.91
N THR A 250 16.29 3.88 14.74
CA THR A 250 15.17 2.95 14.87
C THR A 250 14.51 3.04 16.24
N LEU A 251 15.30 3.08 17.32
CA LEU A 251 14.77 3.16 18.69
C LEU A 251 14.20 4.55 19.00
N HIS A 252 14.83 5.62 18.52
CA HIS A 252 14.39 6.99 18.74
C HIS A 252 13.01 7.25 18.11
N ASP A 253 12.80 6.78 16.88
CA ASP A 253 11.57 7.02 16.13
C ASP A 253 10.49 5.95 16.38
N ALA A 254 10.83 4.84 17.05
CA ALA A 254 9.97 3.67 17.22
C ALA A 254 8.57 4.02 17.75
N MET A 255 8.49 4.79 18.84
CA MET A 255 7.22 5.16 19.48
C MET A 255 6.34 6.00 18.55
N ARG A 256 6.94 6.97 17.85
CA ARG A 256 6.24 7.85 16.92
C ARG A 256 5.75 7.08 15.70
N LEU A 257 6.61 6.25 15.10
CA LEU A 257 6.27 5.43 13.93
C LEU A 257 5.12 4.47 14.22
N VAL A 258 5.17 3.79 15.38
CA VAL A 258 4.11 2.85 15.77
C VAL A 258 2.82 3.57 16.12
N ALA A 259 2.86 4.71 16.81
CA ALA A 259 1.67 5.51 17.11
C ALA A 259 0.96 5.95 15.82
N LEU A 260 1.70 6.48 14.84
CA LEU A 260 1.14 6.89 13.54
C LEU A 260 0.44 5.73 12.81
N ARG A 261 1.05 4.53 12.82
CA ARG A 261 0.47 3.34 12.18
C ARG A 261 -0.75 2.77 12.90
N LEU A 262 -0.95 3.10 14.17
CA LEU A 262 -2.10 2.66 14.97
C LEU A 262 -3.26 3.66 14.92
N GLU A 263 -2.96 4.95 14.76
CA GLU A 263 -3.97 6.02 14.58
C GLU A 263 -4.58 6.00 13.18
N ASP A 264 -3.79 5.67 12.16
CA ASP A 264 -4.20 5.64 10.76
C ASP A 264 -4.75 4.26 10.35
N GLN A 265 -6.07 4.08 10.41
CA GLN A 265 -6.72 2.83 9.97
C GLN A 265 -6.58 2.57 8.45
N GLU A 266 -6.08 3.52 7.65
CA GLU A 266 -5.83 3.34 6.20
C GLU A 266 -4.39 2.88 5.89
N TYR A 267 -3.47 2.88 6.86
CA TYR A 267 -2.13 2.26 6.73
C TYR A 267 -2.20 0.76 6.37
N GLN A 268 -3.38 0.18 6.56
CA GLN A 268 -3.74 -1.23 6.44
C GLN A 268 -3.85 -1.76 4.99
N TYR A 269 -4.04 -0.89 3.99
CA TYR A 269 -4.25 -1.30 2.59
C TYR A 269 -3.11 -0.86 1.64
N ALA A 270 -2.34 0.17 2.02
CA ALA A 270 -1.22 0.67 1.23
C ALA A 270 -0.08 -0.36 1.06
N THR A 271 0.04 -1.32 1.98
CA THR A 271 1.06 -2.38 1.99
C THR A 271 0.81 -3.49 0.95
N MET A 272 -0.36 -3.53 0.31
CA MET A 272 -0.78 -4.63 -0.57
C MET A 272 -0.76 -4.28 -2.07
N SER A 273 -0.74 -3.00 -2.46
CA SER A 273 -1.08 -2.58 -3.82
C SER A 273 0.09 -2.04 -4.67
N ALA A 274 1.30 -1.91 -4.13
CA ALA A 274 2.38 -1.23 -4.83
C ALA A 274 3.71 -1.99 -4.73
N TYR A 275 4.15 -2.63 -5.82
CA TYR A 275 5.51 -2.47 -6.34
C TYR A 275 5.69 -3.04 -7.77
N SER A 276 6.48 -2.33 -8.58
CA SER A 276 7.24 -2.80 -9.75
C SER A 276 8.67 -2.23 -9.63
N PRO A 277 9.75 -2.95 -10.01
CA PRO A 277 11.08 -2.72 -9.46
C PRO A 277 12.00 -1.95 -10.39
N THR A 278 12.73 -0.96 -9.85
CA THR A 278 14.09 -0.56 -10.30
C THR A 278 14.64 0.49 -9.34
N MET A 279 15.83 0.26 -8.76
CA MET A 279 16.95 1.23 -8.68
C MET A 279 18.06 0.69 -7.75
N SER A 280 19.22 0.46 -8.34
CA SER A 280 20.51 0.23 -7.67
C SER A 280 21.32 1.54 -7.62
N GLU A 281 21.77 1.92 -6.40
CA GLU A 281 23.02 2.60 -5.93
C GLU A 281 23.75 3.65 -6.82
N LEU A 282 24.45 4.73 -6.39
CA LEU A 282 25.04 5.34 -5.16
C LEU A 282 25.67 6.71 -5.65
N PRO A 283 26.56 7.45 -4.93
CA PRO A 283 26.50 8.12 -3.62
C PRO A 283 26.77 9.64 -3.70
N LEU A 284 26.46 10.41 -2.65
CA LEU A 284 27.01 11.76 -2.45
C LEU A 284 27.79 11.86 -1.14
N LYS A 285 29.04 12.30 -1.29
CA LYS A 285 29.99 12.75 -0.26
C LYS A 285 29.39 13.88 0.57
N VAL A 286 29.65 13.88 1.88
CA VAL A 286 29.72 15.11 2.68
C VAL A 286 30.88 15.01 3.66
N GLU A 287 31.56 16.15 3.77
CA GLU A 287 32.81 16.44 4.46
C GLU A 287 32.74 16.38 6.00
N GLN A 288 33.95 16.29 6.54
CA GLN A 288 34.36 16.14 7.93
C GLN A 288 33.87 17.27 8.85
N LEU A 289 33.50 16.91 10.07
CA LEU A 289 33.59 17.77 11.26
C LEU A 289 34.04 16.90 12.44
N GLU A 290 35.23 17.22 12.96
CA GLU A 290 35.92 16.54 14.06
C GLU A 290 35.47 17.00 15.46
N LEU A 291 35.93 16.21 16.46
CA LEU A 291 36.12 16.46 17.91
C LEU A 291 34.95 15.99 18.81
N THR A 292 35.13 15.10 19.78
CA THR A 292 36.23 14.93 20.76
C THR A 292 36.28 13.50 21.38
N GLU A 293 37.45 13.17 21.95
CA GLU A 293 37.97 11.88 22.45
C GLU A 293 37.32 11.30 23.73
N TRP A 294 37.37 9.95 23.90
CA TRP A 294 37.90 9.23 25.09
C TRP A 294 37.95 7.68 24.88
N PRO A 295 38.64 6.90 25.75
CA PRO A 295 40.00 6.36 25.60
C PRO A 295 40.14 4.94 25.02
N SER A 296 41.38 4.66 24.66
CA SER A 296 42.04 3.39 24.28
C SER A 296 41.71 2.16 25.13
N ASN A 297 41.72 0.99 24.48
CA ASN A 297 42.42 -0.20 24.99
C ASN A 297 42.91 -1.08 23.84
N GLU A 298 44.11 -1.60 24.05
CA GLU A 298 45.06 -2.12 23.07
C GLU A 298 44.79 -3.57 22.61
N ALA A 299 45.34 -3.83 21.41
CA ALA A 299 45.91 -5.09 20.91
C ALA A 299 44.89 -6.19 20.47
N THR A 300 45.04 -6.90 19.35
CA THR A 300 46.24 -7.18 18.53
C THR A 300 45.80 -7.78 17.17
N GLU A 301 46.31 -7.22 16.06
CA GLU A 301 46.95 -7.86 14.86
C GLU A 301 46.69 -9.36 14.54
N CYS A 302 46.58 -9.87 13.29
CA CYS A 302 47.17 -9.48 11.99
C CYS A 302 46.61 -10.36 10.83
N SER A 303 46.37 -9.74 9.66
CA SER A 303 46.67 -10.10 8.25
C SER A 303 46.62 -11.58 7.72
N SER A 304 46.36 -11.93 6.45
CA SER A 304 46.53 -11.23 5.16
C SER A 304 45.93 -12.05 3.98
N THR A 305 45.35 -11.37 2.98
CA THR A 305 45.54 -11.46 1.49
C THR A 305 45.49 -12.83 0.74
N ARG A 306 45.03 -13.00 -0.52
CA ARG A 306 44.52 -12.17 -1.63
C ARG A 306 44.10 -13.10 -2.81
N ALA A 307 43.24 -12.58 -3.70
CA ALA A 307 43.20 -12.74 -5.19
C ALA A 307 42.55 -14.01 -5.81
N LYS A 308 41.87 -14.00 -6.98
CA LYS A 308 41.31 -13.01 -7.94
C LYS A 308 40.58 -13.79 -9.08
N GLU A 309 39.54 -13.17 -9.69
CA GLU A 309 39.08 -13.16 -11.13
C GLU A 309 38.81 -14.50 -11.89
N GLY A 310 37.87 -14.66 -12.84
CA GLY A 310 36.89 -13.80 -13.53
C GLY A 310 36.09 -14.57 -14.62
N THR A 311 34.93 -14.00 -15.05
CA THR A 311 34.21 -13.95 -16.38
C THR A 311 34.13 -15.20 -17.32
N SER A 312 33.14 -15.45 -18.22
CA SER A 312 32.07 -14.66 -18.88
C SER A 312 30.98 -15.55 -19.56
N LEU A 313 29.95 -14.88 -20.12
CA LEU A 313 28.69 -15.29 -20.76
C LEU A 313 28.75 -16.11 -22.09
N SER A 314 27.68 -16.85 -22.40
CA SER A 314 26.83 -16.67 -23.62
C SER A 314 25.80 -17.82 -23.86
N GLY A 315 24.61 -17.46 -24.37
CA GLY A 315 23.77 -18.31 -25.23
C GLY A 315 22.32 -18.59 -24.79
N PHE A 316 21.35 -17.85 -25.32
CA PHE A 316 19.89 -18.12 -25.28
C PHE A 316 19.33 -18.34 -26.69
N GLU A 317 18.24 -19.11 -26.82
CA GLU A 317 17.28 -19.02 -27.94
C GLU A 317 15.86 -19.45 -27.49
N LEU A 318 14.82 -18.81 -28.03
CA LEU A 318 13.41 -18.90 -27.58
C LEU A 318 12.44 -18.92 -28.78
N VAL A 319 11.40 -19.76 -28.75
CA VAL A 319 10.33 -19.86 -29.77
C VAL A 319 8.97 -19.54 -29.12
N TYR A 320 8.12 -18.78 -29.82
CA TYR A 320 6.76 -18.38 -29.40
C TYR A 320 5.66 -19.13 -30.18
N PRO A 321 4.47 -19.32 -29.59
CA PRO A 321 3.23 -19.32 -30.38
C PRO A 321 2.10 -18.44 -29.82
N THR A 322 1.31 -17.95 -30.78
CA THR A 322 0.21 -16.97 -30.81
C THR A 322 -1.12 -17.46 -30.20
N ILE A 323 -1.98 -16.56 -29.67
CA ILE A 323 -3.38 -16.86 -29.29
C ILE A 323 -4.37 -15.78 -29.76
N LEU A 324 -5.54 -16.23 -30.22
CA LEU A 324 -6.74 -15.49 -30.66
C LEU A 324 -7.77 -15.38 -29.50
N ASN A 325 -8.47 -14.24 -29.34
CA ASN A 325 -9.41 -13.95 -28.23
C ASN A 325 -10.89 -14.35 -28.52
N THR A 326 -11.59 -14.88 -27.51
CA THR A 326 -13.06 -14.85 -27.39
C THR A 326 -13.44 -14.87 -25.89
N GLU A 327 -14.13 -13.83 -25.37
CA GLU A 327 -14.50 -13.72 -23.94
C GLU A 327 -15.74 -14.57 -23.56
N VAL A 328 -15.64 -15.38 -22.50
CA VAL A 328 -16.72 -16.19 -21.92
C VAL A 328 -17.00 -15.73 -20.48
N ARG A 329 -18.25 -15.41 -20.14
CA ARG A 329 -18.69 -15.15 -18.76
C ARG A 329 -18.90 -16.48 -18.01
N LYS A 330 -18.10 -16.77 -16.97
CA LYS A 330 -18.27 -17.95 -16.10
C LYS A 330 -19.35 -17.68 -15.04
N THR A 331 -20.30 -18.59 -14.86
CA THR A 331 -21.32 -18.50 -13.80
C THR A 331 -20.95 -19.46 -12.66
N LEU A 332 -21.09 -19.03 -11.40
CA LEU A 332 -20.86 -19.89 -10.24
C LEU A 332 -22.00 -20.91 -10.10
N HIS A 333 -21.66 -22.10 -9.64
CA HIS A 333 -22.62 -23.17 -9.40
C HIS A 333 -23.27 -23.02 -8.02
N LEU A 334 -24.37 -22.25 -7.96
CA LEU A 334 -25.16 -22.08 -6.74
C LEU A 334 -26.62 -22.58 -6.95
N PRO A 335 -27.26 -23.16 -5.93
CA PRO A 335 -26.72 -23.43 -4.60
C PRO A 335 -25.70 -24.59 -4.58
N CYS A 336 -24.64 -24.47 -3.77
CA CYS A 336 -23.56 -25.46 -3.70
C CYS A 336 -23.55 -26.17 -2.34
N TYR A 337 -23.81 -27.48 -2.33
CA TYR A 337 -23.86 -28.26 -1.08
C TYR A 337 -22.87 -29.42 -1.12
N LEU A 338 -21.77 -29.29 -0.38
CA LEU A 338 -20.79 -30.36 -0.18
C LEU A 338 -20.89 -30.87 1.27
N LEU A 339 -21.83 -31.77 1.52
CA LEU A 339 -22.01 -32.40 2.83
C LEU A 339 -21.32 -33.76 2.85
N ASN A 340 -20.83 -34.19 4.02
CA ASN A 340 -20.16 -35.49 4.14
C ASN A 340 -21.09 -36.70 3.91
N THR A 341 -22.41 -36.51 3.99
CA THR A 341 -23.42 -37.55 3.82
C THR A 341 -24.75 -36.95 3.36
N HIS A 342 -25.49 -37.68 2.51
CA HIS A 342 -26.77 -37.23 1.96
C HIS A 342 -28.00 -37.93 2.58
N LEU A 343 -27.80 -39.01 3.33
CA LEU A 343 -28.87 -39.80 3.94
C LEU A 343 -29.30 -39.20 5.27
N ALA A 344 -30.62 -39.13 5.48
CA ALA A 344 -31.17 -38.81 6.79
C ALA A 344 -30.89 -39.97 7.76
N ASN A 345 -30.46 -39.64 8.97
CA ASN A 345 -30.41 -40.62 10.05
C ASN A 345 -31.82 -40.71 10.64
N GLU A 346 -32.59 -41.72 10.24
CA GLU A 346 -33.97 -41.93 10.70
C GLU A 346 -34.05 -42.22 12.22
N ASP A 347 -32.94 -42.65 12.82
CA ASP A 347 -32.83 -42.93 14.25
C ASP A 347 -32.45 -41.67 15.08
N PHE A 348 -32.21 -40.53 14.43
CA PHE A 348 -31.91 -39.28 15.14
C PHE A 348 -33.16 -38.79 15.89
N CYS A 349 -33.12 -38.80 17.23
CA CYS A 349 -34.21 -38.36 18.07
C CYS A 349 -33.72 -37.46 19.23
N GLY A 350 -34.53 -36.46 19.59
CA GLY A 350 -34.22 -35.47 20.62
C GLY A 350 -33.21 -34.40 20.19
N ARG A 351 -32.75 -33.56 21.15
CA ARG A 351 -31.84 -32.41 20.96
C ARG A 351 -32.43 -31.19 20.23
N GLU A 352 -33.75 -31.06 20.23
CA GLU A 352 -34.41 -29.93 19.55
C GLU A 352 -34.08 -28.60 20.22
N ASP A 353 -33.83 -28.61 21.52
CA ASP A 353 -33.32 -27.47 22.27
C ASP A 353 -31.97 -26.95 21.71
N ILE A 354 -31.07 -27.84 21.32
CA ILE A 354 -29.76 -27.47 20.74
C ILE A 354 -29.93 -27.03 19.28
N LEU A 355 -30.77 -27.73 18.51
CA LEU A 355 -31.05 -27.35 17.12
C LEU A 355 -31.74 -25.98 17.03
N GLU A 356 -32.64 -25.66 17.94
CA GLU A 356 -33.28 -24.34 18.04
C GLU A 356 -32.27 -23.24 18.39
N ARG A 357 -31.32 -23.52 19.30
CA ARG A 357 -30.22 -22.58 19.61
C ARG A 357 -29.30 -22.34 18.41
N LEU A 358 -28.95 -23.41 17.69
CA LEU A 358 -28.20 -23.31 16.43
C LEU A 358 -28.98 -22.48 15.40
N ALA A 359 -30.29 -22.70 15.28
CA ALA A 359 -31.15 -21.98 14.35
C ALA A 359 -31.25 -20.48 14.68
N ALA A 360 -31.43 -20.14 15.97
CA ALA A 360 -31.50 -18.76 16.43
C ALA A 360 -30.22 -17.97 16.11
N GLU A 361 -29.05 -18.61 16.25
CA GLU A 361 -27.76 -17.96 16.00
C GLU A 361 -27.41 -17.93 14.51
N LEU A 362 -27.51 -19.07 13.81
CA LEU A 362 -26.91 -19.25 12.49
C LEU A 362 -27.85 -18.92 11.33
N LEU A 363 -29.18 -18.91 11.51
CA LEU A 363 -30.08 -18.63 10.39
C LEU A 363 -30.07 -17.14 10.00
N PRO A 364 -30.06 -16.84 8.68
CA PRO A 364 -30.13 -15.47 8.21
C PRO A 364 -31.46 -14.82 8.63
N SER A 365 -31.39 -13.65 9.25
CA SER A 365 -32.57 -12.88 9.66
C SER A 365 -33.28 -12.31 8.43
N LYS A 366 -34.61 -12.53 8.33
CA LYS A 366 -35.45 -12.15 7.16
C LYS A 366 -35.41 -10.67 6.74
N ASN A 367 -34.82 -9.78 7.55
CA ASN A 367 -34.79 -8.33 7.34
C ASN A 367 -33.43 -7.76 6.88
N ILE A 368 -32.41 -8.58 6.64
CA ILE A 368 -31.08 -8.08 6.23
C ILE A 368 -30.75 -8.60 4.83
N VAL A 369 -30.98 -7.75 3.83
CA VAL A 369 -30.50 -7.93 2.46
C VAL A 369 -29.29 -7.00 2.26
N THR A 370 -28.15 -7.30 2.90
CA THR A 370 -26.88 -6.65 2.58
C THR A 370 -25.69 -7.53 2.96
N ALA A 371 -24.85 -7.86 1.98
CA ALA A 371 -23.55 -8.52 2.15
C ALA A 371 -22.45 -7.57 2.68
N SER A 372 -22.83 -6.46 3.30
CA SER A 372 -21.91 -5.42 3.75
C SER A 372 -22.37 -4.92 5.11
N GLY A 373 -22.04 -5.67 6.17
CA GLY A 373 -22.19 -5.17 7.53
C GLY A 373 -22.51 -6.16 8.66
N THR A 374 -22.77 -7.44 8.41
CA THR A 374 -23.01 -8.39 9.51
C THR A 374 -21.74 -9.19 9.86
N ALA A 375 -21.32 -9.14 11.11
CA ALA A 375 -20.22 -9.95 11.65
C ALA A 375 -20.43 -11.45 11.40
N LEU A 376 -19.33 -12.19 11.20
CA LEU A 376 -19.34 -13.65 11.02
C LEU A 376 -19.99 -14.34 12.24
N ARG A 377 -21.06 -15.12 12.01
CA ARG A 377 -21.75 -15.88 13.06
C ARG A 377 -21.10 -17.25 13.24
N GLN A 378 -20.88 -17.66 14.49
CA GLN A 378 -20.16 -18.89 14.83
C GLN A 378 -20.86 -19.61 15.98
N PHE A 379 -20.89 -20.95 15.96
CA PHE A 379 -21.45 -21.76 17.03
C PHE A 379 -20.59 -23.01 17.24
N ALA A 380 -20.11 -23.23 18.47
CA ALA A 380 -19.31 -24.40 18.83
C ALA A 380 -20.18 -25.46 19.52
N LEU A 381 -20.03 -26.73 19.11
CA LEU A 381 -20.64 -27.88 19.78
C LEU A 381 -19.55 -28.64 20.55
N ASP A 382 -19.69 -28.72 21.87
CA ASP A 382 -18.76 -29.39 22.77
C ASP A 382 -19.42 -30.56 23.54
N GLY A 383 -18.60 -31.38 24.20
CA GLY A 383 -19.04 -32.56 24.96
C GLY A 383 -18.22 -33.82 24.69
N PHE A 384 -18.43 -34.88 25.49
CA PHE A 384 -17.69 -36.14 25.40
C PHE A 384 -17.84 -36.84 24.02
N GLY A 385 -16.88 -37.71 23.69
CA GLY A 385 -16.95 -38.57 22.51
C GLY A 385 -18.23 -39.42 22.52
N GLY A 386 -18.86 -39.62 21.36
CA GLY A 386 -20.09 -40.42 21.24
C GLY A 386 -21.39 -39.71 21.62
N MET A 387 -21.36 -38.49 22.16
CA MET A 387 -22.56 -37.73 22.55
C MET A 387 -23.42 -37.19 21.38
N GLY A 388 -23.08 -37.53 20.14
CA GLY A 388 -23.83 -37.13 18.95
C GLY A 388 -23.53 -35.73 18.41
N LYS A 389 -22.43 -35.08 18.79
CA LYS A 389 -22.05 -33.73 18.29
C LYS A 389 -22.05 -33.64 16.76
N THR A 390 -21.36 -34.59 16.12
CA THR A 390 -21.31 -34.69 14.66
C THR A 390 -22.69 -34.91 14.06
N GLU A 391 -23.53 -35.70 14.74
CA GLU A 391 -24.88 -36.01 14.29
C GLU A 391 -25.81 -34.80 14.41
N ILE A 392 -25.69 -34.00 15.48
CA ILE A 392 -26.41 -32.73 15.66
C ILE A 392 -26.04 -31.74 14.54
N ALA A 393 -24.75 -31.57 14.25
CA ALA A 393 -24.30 -30.69 13.18
C ALA A 393 -24.83 -31.15 11.81
N ARG A 394 -24.78 -32.46 11.54
CA ARG A 394 -25.31 -33.06 10.29
C ARG A 394 -26.80 -32.83 10.17
N GLU A 395 -27.55 -33.05 11.25
CA GLU A 395 -29.01 -32.87 11.25
C GLU A 395 -29.40 -31.39 11.06
N PHE A 396 -28.69 -30.46 11.71
CA PHE A 396 -28.87 -29.03 11.50
C PHE A 396 -28.63 -28.62 10.04
N SER A 397 -27.48 -29.01 9.47
CA SER A 397 -27.15 -28.73 8.07
C SER A 397 -28.20 -29.32 7.13
N ARG A 398 -28.70 -30.52 7.40
CA ARG A 398 -29.73 -31.17 6.59
C ARG A 398 -31.06 -30.40 6.62
N ARG A 399 -31.54 -30.02 7.81
CA ARG A 399 -32.80 -29.28 8.01
C ARG A 399 -32.77 -27.89 7.38
N HIS A 400 -31.61 -27.23 7.41
CA HIS A 400 -31.51 -25.80 7.08
C HIS A 400 -30.66 -25.47 5.84
N LYS A 401 -30.07 -26.44 5.12
CA LYS A 401 -29.23 -26.17 3.93
C LYS A 401 -29.88 -25.26 2.89
N ALA A 402 -31.20 -25.36 2.70
CA ALA A 402 -31.96 -24.51 1.76
C ALA A 402 -32.03 -23.04 2.18
N SER A 403 -31.67 -22.72 3.43
CA SER A 403 -31.59 -21.35 3.94
C SER A 403 -30.25 -20.67 3.60
N PHE A 404 -29.30 -21.40 3.00
CA PHE A 404 -27.97 -20.92 2.64
C PHE A 404 -27.71 -21.10 1.14
N ASP A 405 -26.99 -20.15 0.54
CA ASP A 405 -26.56 -20.22 -0.86
C ASP A 405 -25.49 -21.31 -1.07
N ALA A 406 -24.67 -21.59 -0.06
CA ALA A 406 -23.72 -22.69 -0.08
C ALA A 406 -23.48 -23.27 1.32
N VAL A 407 -23.22 -24.58 1.40
CA VAL A 407 -22.90 -25.29 2.64
C VAL A 407 -21.76 -26.27 2.39
N PHE A 408 -20.71 -26.18 3.20
CA PHE A 408 -19.52 -27.03 3.07
C PHE A 408 -19.23 -27.76 4.36
N TRP A 409 -19.04 -29.08 4.28
CA TRP A 409 -18.52 -29.91 5.34
C TRP A 409 -17.05 -30.17 5.11
N VAL A 410 -16.23 -29.75 6.07
CA VAL A 410 -14.77 -29.80 5.96
C VAL A 410 -14.21 -30.61 7.12
N VAL A 411 -13.36 -31.58 6.80
CA VAL A 411 -12.65 -32.37 7.82
C VAL A 411 -11.31 -31.68 8.09
N ALA A 412 -11.10 -31.26 9.32
CA ALA A 412 -9.95 -30.45 9.74
C ALA A 412 -9.06 -31.17 10.78
N ASP A 413 -9.05 -32.51 10.76
CA ASP A 413 -8.17 -33.34 11.59
C ASP A 413 -6.73 -33.39 11.03
N GLU A 414 -6.57 -33.28 9.70
CA GLU A 414 -5.28 -33.23 9.01
C GLU A 414 -5.26 -32.15 7.92
N ILE A 415 -4.11 -31.50 7.75
CA ILE A 415 -3.92 -30.42 6.76
C ILE A 415 -4.13 -30.93 5.33
N ALA A 416 -3.66 -32.14 5.00
CA ALA A 416 -3.84 -32.70 3.66
C ALA A 416 -5.32 -32.95 3.32
N LYS A 417 -6.12 -33.38 4.30
CA LYS A 417 -7.58 -33.53 4.14
C LYS A 417 -8.23 -32.15 4.00
N LEU A 418 -7.79 -31.18 4.79
CA LEU A 418 -8.29 -29.81 4.70
C LEU A 418 -8.05 -29.20 3.31
N ASP A 419 -6.81 -29.29 2.80
CA ASP A 419 -6.41 -28.78 1.49
C ASP A 419 -7.18 -29.46 0.35
N TYR A 420 -7.37 -30.79 0.46
CA TYR A 420 -8.21 -31.55 -0.46
C TYR A 420 -9.67 -31.06 -0.44
N HIS A 421 -10.28 -30.87 0.73
CA HIS A 421 -11.66 -30.39 0.85
C HIS A 421 -11.84 -28.98 0.27
N TYR A 422 -10.87 -28.08 0.47
CA TYR A 422 -10.90 -26.74 -0.12
C TYR A 422 -10.77 -26.78 -1.65
N GLN A 423 -9.94 -27.67 -2.19
CA GLN A 423 -9.89 -27.91 -3.63
C GLN A 423 -11.26 -28.38 -4.18
N GLN A 424 -11.93 -29.30 -3.49
CA GLN A 424 -13.27 -29.74 -3.88
C GLN A 424 -14.30 -28.60 -3.85
N ILE A 425 -14.23 -27.71 -2.86
CA ILE A 425 -15.10 -26.52 -2.79
C ILE A 425 -14.86 -25.59 -3.99
N SER A 426 -13.60 -25.38 -4.37
CA SER A 426 -13.23 -24.53 -5.51
C SER A 426 -13.87 -25.02 -6.82
N LEU A 427 -13.71 -26.33 -7.08
CA LEU A 427 -14.26 -26.99 -8.26
C LEU A 427 -15.79 -27.02 -8.24
N ALA A 428 -16.40 -27.36 -7.10
CA ALA A 428 -17.85 -27.47 -6.98
C ALA A 428 -18.58 -26.12 -7.09
N LEU A 429 -17.92 -25.01 -6.71
CA LEU A 429 -18.45 -23.65 -6.91
C LEU A 429 -18.25 -23.14 -8.33
N GLY A 430 -17.37 -23.76 -9.12
CA GLY A 430 -16.96 -23.26 -10.44
C GLY A 430 -15.99 -22.07 -10.35
N LEU A 431 -15.20 -21.98 -9.28
CA LEU A 431 -14.15 -20.97 -9.12
C LEU A 431 -12.91 -21.29 -9.96
N GLU A 432 -12.62 -22.57 -10.17
CA GLU A 432 -11.55 -23.08 -11.02
C GLU A 432 -12.09 -24.14 -11.97
N ASP A 433 -11.55 -24.23 -13.20
CA ASP A 433 -11.81 -25.39 -14.05
C ASP A 433 -10.90 -26.56 -13.67
N SER A 434 -11.36 -27.79 -13.94
CA SER A 434 -10.57 -29.01 -13.73
C SER A 434 -9.20 -29.01 -14.45
N SER A 435 -9.03 -28.23 -15.51
CA SER A 435 -7.76 -28.02 -16.24
C SER A 435 -6.84 -26.96 -15.63
N GLU A 436 -7.37 -26.03 -14.84
CA GLU A 436 -6.63 -24.93 -14.18
C GLU A 436 -6.13 -25.35 -12.80
N CYS A 437 -6.79 -26.34 -12.19
CA CYS A 437 -6.53 -26.82 -10.85
C CYS A 437 -5.22 -27.64 -10.77
N LYS A 438 -4.08 -26.95 -10.59
CA LYS A 438 -2.74 -27.58 -10.50
C LYS A 438 -2.15 -27.66 -9.08
N SER A 439 -2.73 -26.94 -8.12
CA SER A 439 -2.20 -26.86 -6.74
C SER A 439 -3.31 -26.72 -5.70
N GLN A 440 -3.35 -27.65 -4.74
CA GLN A 440 -4.30 -27.64 -3.62
C GLN A 440 -4.16 -26.38 -2.74
N VAL A 441 -2.94 -25.85 -2.64
CA VAL A 441 -2.65 -24.62 -1.88
C VAL A 441 -3.25 -23.40 -2.57
N VAL A 442 -3.17 -23.33 -3.90
CA VAL A 442 -3.76 -22.23 -4.69
C VAL A 442 -5.28 -22.29 -4.60
N SER A 443 -5.88 -23.47 -4.77
CA SER A 443 -7.33 -23.67 -4.62
C SER A 443 -7.84 -23.29 -3.23
N ARG A 444 -7.07 -23.60 -2.18
CA ARG A 444 -7.39 -23.18 -0.82
C ARG A 444 -7.46 -21.67 -0.68
N GLU A 445 -6.49 -20.93 -1.21
CA GLU A 445 -6.49 -19.47 -1.09
C GLU A 445 -7.60 -18.82 -1.94
N ILE A 446 -7.92 -19.37 -3.12
CA ILE A 446 -9.06 -18.93 -3.94
C ILE A 446 -10.39 -19.05 -3.18
N VAL A 447 -10.63 -20.22 -2.56
CA VAL A 447 -11.84 -20.46 -1.78
C VAL A 447 -11.89 -19.59 -0.52
N LYS A 448 -10.77 -19.38 0.17
CA LYS A 448 -10.70 -18.44 1.31
C LYS A 448 -11.00 -17.00 0.89
N GLY A 449 -10.52 -16.59 -0.29
CA GLY A 449 -10.83 -15.28 -0.88
C GLY A 449 -12.34 -15.12 -1.14
N TRP A 450 -12.97 -16.13 -1.73
CA TRP A 450 -14.42 -16.10 -1.96
C TRP A 450 -15.24 -16.13 -0.66
N LEU A 451 -14.86 -16.96 0.32
CA LEU A 451 -15.54 -17.02 1.63
C LEU A 451 -15.46 -15.70 2.41
N SER A 452 -14.43 -14.89 2.15
CA SER A 452 -14.26 -13.57 2.76
C SER A 452 -15.20 -12.51 2.14
N ASN A 453 -15.65 -12.70 0.91
CA ASN A 453 -16.60 -11.83 0.22
C ASN A 453 -17.45 -12.61 -0.81
N PRO A 454 -18.44 -13.40 -0.37
CA PRO A 454 -19.16 -14.33 -1.23
C PRO A 454 -20.03 -13.60 -2.26
N ARG A 455 -19.79 -13.87 -3.55
CA ARG A 455 -20.56 -13.32 -4.69
C ARG A 455 -21.32 -14.43 -5.43
N LYS A 456 -22.50 -14.13 -5.99
CA LYS A 456 -23.34 -15.09 -6.74
C LYS A 456 -23.01 -15.21 -8.23
N HIS A 457 -22.38 -14.19 -8.82
CA HIS A 457 -21.99 -14.18 -10.23
C HIS A 457 -20.53 -13.74 -10.37
N LEU A 458 -19.77 -14.42 -11.22
CA LEU A 458 -18.46 -13.98 -11.69
C LEU A 458 -18.69 -13.29 -13.05
N SER A 459 -18.60 -11.97 -13.11
CA SER A 459 -18.65 -11.29 -14.41
C SER A 459 -17.33 -11.51 -15.15
N GLY A 460 -17.36 -12.28 -16.25
CA GLY A 460 -16.37 -12.12 -17.33
C GLY A 460 -16.51 -10.71 -17.90
N SER A 461 -15.47 -9.89 -17.67
CA SER A 461 -15.35 -8.44 -17.88
C SER A 461 -16.55 -7.58 -17.42
N ASN A 462 -16.34 -6.71 -16.42
CA ASN A 462 -17.21 -5.60 -15.98
C ASN A 462 -16.44 -4.85 -14.87
N ASN A 463 -16.18 -3.54 -14.88
CA ASN A 463 -17.02 -2.43 -15.31
C ASN A 463 -18.44 -2.52 -14.74
N MET A 464 -18.64 -2.00 -13.52
CA MET A 464 -19.96 -1.57 -13.03
C MET A 464 -19.96 -0.05 -12.95
N GLY A 465 -20.43 0.59 -14.03
CA GLY A 465 -20.98 1.94 -13.96
C GLY A 465 -22.48 1.85 -13.68
N PHE A 466 -22.95 2.50 -12.62
CA PHE A 466 -24.36 2.87 -12.46
C PHE A 466 -24.59 4.19 -13.19
N THR A 467 -25.53 4.18 -14.13
CA THR A 467 -26.06 5.36 -14.81
C THR A 467 -26.89 6.20 -13.84
N GLY A 468 -26.51 7.48 -13.72
CA GLY A 468 -27.31 8.53 -13.11
C GLY A 468 -28.27 9.15 -14.12
N VAL A 469 -29.44 9.49 -13.59
CA VAL A 469 -30.55 10.27 -14.15
C VAL A 469 -30.10 11.47 -14.98
N LEU A 470 -30.62 11.62 -16.20
CA LEU A 470 -30.94 12.94 -16.78
C LEU A 470 -32.25 12.86 -17.58
N ALA A 471 -33.07 13.88 -17.37
CA ALA A 471 -34.38 14.11 -17.95
C ALA A 471 -34.30 14.61 -19.40
N GLY A 472 -35.38 14.40 -20.18
CA GLY A 472 -35.74 15.34 -21.24
C GLY A 472 -36.28 14.77 -22.56
N SER A 473 -37.61 14.71 -22.66
CA SER A 473 -38.43 15.05 -23.84
C SER A 473 -38.74 14.03 -24.97
N SER A 474 -40.05 13.80 -25.11
CA SER A 474 -40.86 13.68 -26.34
C SER A 474 -40.64 12.50 -27.29
N GLN A 475 -41.58 11.54 -27.31
CA GLN A 475 -42.57 11.43 -28.40
C GLN A 475 -43.59 10.31 -28.15
N ARG A 476 -44.77 10.54 -28.73
CA ARG A 476 -46.05 9.82 -28.63
C ARG A 476 -45.98 8.34 -29.01
N ARG A 477 -46.74 7.47 -28.32
CA ARG A 477 -47.91 6.73 -28.86
C ARG A 477 -48.50 5.71 -27.87
N SER A 478 -49.77 5.93 -27.55
CA SER A 478 -50.87 4.98 -27.30
C SER A 478 -50.64 3.72 -26.44
N ALA A 479 -51.28 3.70 -25.27
CA ALA A 479 -51.84 2.49 -24.66
C ALA A 479 -53.38 2.47 -24.87
N PRO A 480 -54.03 1.31 -24.94
CA PRO A 480 -55.47 1.21 -24.72
C PRO A 480 -55.79 0.79 -23.27
N THR A 481 -56.55 1.68 -22.61
CA THR A 481 -57.81 1.42 -21.88
C THR A 481 -57.91 0.21 -20.93
N GLN A 482 -58.15 0.48 -19.62
CA GLN A 482 -59.48 0.31 -19.01
C GLN A 482 -59.57 0.76 -17.52
N ARG A 483 -60.48 1.71 -17.31
CA ARG A 483 -61.48 1.93 -16.22
C ARG A 483 -61.09 1.79 -14.74
N THR A 484 -61.05 2.87 -13.92
CA THR A 484 -62.11 3.71 -13.27
C THR A 484 -62.58 3.19 -11.89
N LEU A 485 -62.53 4.06 -10.87
CA LEU A 485 -63.47 4.35 -9.74
C LEU A 485 -62.67 4.68 -8.45
N GLN A 486 -62.43 5.93 -8.05
CA GLN A 486 -63.24 7.00 -7.40
C GLN A 486 -63.56 6.83 -5.90
N ALA A 487 -63.36 7.98 -5.19
CA ALA A 487 -63.98 8.49 -3.95
C ALA A 487 -63.44 8.00 -2.60
N GLU A 488 -63.45 8.75 -1.48
CA GLU A 488 -63.35 10.19 -1.12
C GLU A 488 -63.32 10.23 0.44
N VAL A 489 -62.84 11.33 1.04
CA VAL A 489 -62.61 11.57 2.48
C VAL A 489 -63.93 11.83 3.26
N PRO A 490 -64.00 11.65 4.60
CA PRO A 490 -64.19 12.84 5.46
C PRO A 490 -63.54 12.81 6.88
N ASN A 491 -63.28 14.02 7.39
CA ASN A 491 -62.93 14.42 8.77
C ASN A 491 -64.21 14.58 9.64
N PRO A 492 -64.19 14.56 10.99
CA PRO A 492 -64.14 15.82 11.77
C PRO A 492 -63.59 15.77 13.24
N ASN A 493 -63.36 16.97 13.79
CA ASN A 493 -62.91 17.35 15.14
C ASN A 493 -64.01 17.37 16.25
N SER A 494 -63.56 17.56 17.51
CA SER A 494 -64.18 18.23 18.71
C SER A 494 -64.17 17.33 19.97
N ASP A 495 -63.99 17.74 21.23
CA ASP A 495 -63.71 19.02 21.92
C ASP A 495 -63.47 18.76 23.44
N LEU A 496 -62.86 19.73 24.14
CA LEU A 496 -63.01 20.12 25.58
C LEU A 496 -62.26 19.43 26.75
N THR A 497 -61.92 20.29 27.73
CA THR A 497 -61.10 20.20 28.97
C THR A 497 -61.97 20.54 30.22
N PRO A 498 -61.49 20.90 31.45
CA PRO A 498 -60.38 20.48 32.36
C PRO A 498 -60.80 20.30 33.86
N SER A 499 -59.94 19.71 34.73
CA SER A 499 -59.77 20.18 36.15
C SER A 499 -58.47 19.72 36.87
N PHE A 500 -57.57 20.69 37.03
CA PHE A 500 -56.67 21.06 38.16
C PHE A 500 -56.11 20.06 39.21
N ARG A 501 -54.74 20.01 39.23
CA ARG A 501 -53.75 20.29 40.32
C ARG A 501 -53.86 19.55 41.69
N SER A 502 -52.81 19.11 42.38
CA SER A 502 -51.40 19.54 42.47
C SER A 502 -50.59 18.68 43.48
N ARG A 503 -49.34 18.32 43.13
CA ARG A 503 -48.04 18.46 43.88
C ARG A 503 -47.04 17.39 43.38
N CYS A 504 -46.09 17.67 42.47
CA CYS A 504 -44.89 18.52 42.48
C CYS A 504 -43.64 17.95 43.17
N ARG A 505 -42.58 17.89 42.34
CA ARG A 505 -41.12 17.76 42.58
C ARG A 505 -40.62 16.31 42.58
N GLN A 506 -39.63 15.92 41.76
CA GLN A 506 -38.45 16.68 41.35
C GLN A 506 -37.83 16.08 40.05
N PHE A 507 -37.63 16.94 39.04
CA PHE A 507 -36.61 16.98 37.95
C PHE A 507 -36.26 15.66 37.23
N GLY A 508 -36.39 15.51 35.89
CA GLY A 508 -36.33 16.43 34.75
C GLY A 508 -35.40 15.75 33.71
N SER A 509 -35.60 15.73 32.40
CA SER A 509 -36.55 16.33 31.47
C SER A 509 -36.48 15.52 30.18
N LYS A 510 -37.63 15.36 29.52
CA LYS A 510 -37.83 14.65 28.26
C LYS A 510 -37.12 15.32 27.08
N LEU A 511 -36.59 14.49 26.19
CA LEU A 511 -36.46 14.77 24.75
C LEU A 511 -37.85 15.07 24.14
N PRO A 512 -37.94 16.03 23.21
CA PRO A 512 -38.87 15.88 22.10
C PRO A 512 -38.21 16.10 20.73
N PHE A 513 -38.73 15.34 19.78
CA PHE A 513 -38.70 15.54 18.33
C PHE A 513 -38.58 17.01 17.89
N ILE A 514 -37.62 17.29 16.99
CA ILE A 514 -37.64 18.47 16.12
C ILE A 514 -37.26 18.06 14.69
N GLN A 515 -38.08 18.54 13.76
CA GLN A 515 -37.97 18.65 12.31
C GLN A 515 -36.54 18.67 11.73
N TYR A 516 -36.38 17.98 10.60
CA TYR A 516 -35.25 18.16 9.68
C TYR A 516 -35.27 19.58 9.08
N SER A 517 -34.71 20.54 9.80
CA SER A 517 -34.19 21.77 9.22
C SER A 517 -32.78 21.49 8.70
N TRP A 518 -32.53 21.83 7.43
CA TRP A 518 -31.20 21.90 6.85
C TRP A 518 -30.30 22.76 7.75
N LEU A 519 -29.40 22.12 8.50
CA LEU A 519 -28.31 22.79 9.19
C LEU A 519 -27.07 22.75 8.27
N PRO A 520 -26.36 23.87 8.10
CA PRO A 520 -25.29 24.01 7.14
C PRO A 520 -24.11 23.12 7.52
N LEU A 521 -23.46 22.58 6.49
CA LEU A 521 -22.12 21.99 6.57
C LEU A 521 -21.26 22.90 7.46
N ARG A 522 -20.57 22.32 8.45
CA ARG A 522 -19.59 23.05 9.28
C ARG A 522 -18.67 23.83 8.33
N GLN A 523 -18.74 25.16 8.35
CA GLN A 523 -17.78 26.02 7.66
C GLN A 523 -16.42 25.78 8.30
N SER A 524 -15.49 25.22 7.53
CA SER A 524 -14.07 25.31 7.86
C SER A 524 -13.67 26.77 7.81
N ASN A 525 -13.09 27.29 8.90
CA ASN A 525 -12.65 28.69 9.02
C ASN A 525 -11.37 28.94 8.20
N PHE A 526 -11.47 28.90 6.87
CA PHE A 526 -10.37 29.32 5.99
C PHE A 526 -10.32 30.84 5.85
N PRO A 527 -9.12 31.46 5.77
CA PRO A 527 -9.02 32.87 5.42
C PRO A 527 -9.52 33.11 3.99
N ALA A 528 -9.96 34.34 3.72
CA ALA A 528 -10.33 34.75 2.37
C ALA A 528 -9.10 34.75 1.45
N ILE A 529 -9.29 34.39 0.19
CA ILE A 529 -8.21 34.32 -0.79
C ILE A 529 -7.75 35.73 -1.16
N ARG A 530 -6.43 35.90 -1.29
CA ARG A 530 -5.75 37.11 -1.77
C ARG A 530 -4.97 36.89 -3.06
N ALA A 531 -4.62 35.65 -3.38
CA ALA A 531 -3.94 35.30 -4.63
C ALA A 531 -4.48 34.00 -5.26
N CYS A 532 -4.53 33.98 -6.59
CA CYS A 532 -4.81 32.77 -7.36
C CYS A 532 -3.61 32.40 -8.25
N ILE A 533 -3.18 31.15 -8.18
CA ILE A 533 -2.03 30.62 -8.93
C ILE A 533 -2.51 29.51 -9.85
N PHE A 534 -2.22 29.64 -11.15
CA PHE A 534 -2.78 28.74 -12.17
C PHE A 534 -1.69 27.84 -12.76
N ASP A 535 -1.98 26.55 -12.88
CA ASP A 535 -1.33 25.75 -13.92
C ASP A 535 -1.76 26.20 -15.32
N MET A 536 -1.06 25.75 -16.36
CA MET A 536 -1.36 26.12 -17.75
C MET A 536 -1.90 24.94 -18.56
N ASP A 537 -1.24 23.80 -18.49
CA ASP A 537 -1.37 22.71 -19.45
C ASP A 537 -2.52 21.80 -19.04
N GLY A 538 -3.55 21.64 -19.88
CA GLY A 538 -4.73 20.87 -19.51
C GLY A 538 -5.73 21.60 -18.60
N LEU A 539 -5.34 22.75 -18.04
CA LEU A 539 -6.21 23.65 -17.26
C LEU A 539 -6.66 24.90 -18.03
N LEU A 540 -5.69 25.71 -18.51
CA LEU A 540 -5.98 26.96 -19.23
C LEU A 540 -6.03 26.76 -20.73
N ILE A 541 -5.23 25.83 -21.26
CA ILE A 541 -5.17 25.49 -22.69
C ILE A 541 -5.24 23.98 -22.90
N ASN A 542 -5.73 23.55 -24.06
CA ASN A 542 -5.94 22.13 -24.40
C ASN A 542 -4.66 21.37 -24.83
N SER A 543 -3.49 21.74 -24.31
CA SER A 543 -2.21 21.15 -24.70
C SER A 543 -2.13 19.64 -24.40
N GLU A 544 -2.72 19.17 -23.30
CA GLU A 544 -2.78 17.75 -22.93
C GLU A 544 -3.57 16.90 -23.94
N ASP A 545 -4.62 17.44 -24.56
CA ASP A 545 -5.35 16.75 -25.63
C ASP A 545 -4.49 16.63 -26.91
N ILE A 546 -3.70 17.67 -27.21
CA ILE A 546 -2.76 17.65 -28.33
C ILE A 546 -1.63 16.63 -28.08
N ILE A 547 -1.09 16.57 -26.86
CA ILE A 547 -0.08 15.58 -26.45
C ILE A 547 -0.63 14.16 -26.59
N THR A 548 -1.86 13.94 -26.12
CA THR A 548 -2.56 12.65 -26.24
C THR A 548 -2.75 12.27 -27.71
N LEU A 549 -3.18 13.21 -28.56
CA LEU A 549 -3.34 13.00 -30.00
C LEU A 549 -2.03 12.61 -30.69
N CYS A 550 -0.95 13.37 -30.46
CA CYS A 550 0.37 13.08 -31.02
C CYS A 550 0.88 11.70 -30.60
N THR A 551 0.70 11.35 -29.32
CA THR A 551 1.15 10.06 -28.80
C THR A 551 0.35 8.90 -29.39
N ASN A 552 -0.98 9.03 -29.52
CA ASN A 552 -1.83 8.01 -30.13
C ASN A 552 -1.50 7.76 -31.60
N GLN A 553 -1.18 8.79 -32.37
CA GLN A 553 -0.74 8.63 -33.76
C GLN A 553 0.57 7.86 -33.86
N LEU A 554 1.48 8.09 -32.92
CA LEU A 554 2.77 7.38 -32.89
C LEU A 554 2.58 5.92 -32.46
N LEU A 555 1.72 5.65 -31.48
CA LEU A 555 1.33 4.30 -31.09
C LEU A 555 0.70 3.54 -32.26
N GLU A 556 -0.24 4.17 -32.98
CA GLU A 556 -0.90 3.59 -34.14
C GLU A 556 0.10 3.28 -35.26
N LYS A 557 1.02 4.21 -35.57
CA LYS A 557 2.11 4.01 -36.56
C LYS A 557 2.93 2.75 -36.27
N TYR A 558 3.13 2.41 -34.99
CA TYR A 558 3.89 1.24 -34.55
C TYR A 558 3.02 0.04 -34.14
N GLY A 559 1.73 0.03 -34.50
CA GLY A 559 0.83 -1.09 -34.26
C GLY A 559 0.53 -1.34 -32.77
N ARG A 560 0.53 -0.29 -31.95
CA ARG A 560 0.23 -0.32 -30.51
C ARG A 560 -1.13 0.31 -30.22
N PRO A 561 -1.82 -0.12 -29.14
CA PRO A 561 -3.12 0.44 -28.77
C PRO A 561 -3.01 1.90 -28.36
N THR A 562 -4.10 2.66 -28.52
CA THR A 562 -4.20 4.04 -28.05
C THR A 562 -4.11 4.11 -26.52
N PHE A 563 -3.78 5.30 -26.01
CA PHE A 563 -3.72 5.61 -24.59
C PHE A 563 -4.94 5.07 -23.83
N THR A 564 -4.68 4.30 -22.77
CA THR A 564 -5.71 3.93 -21.82
C THR A 564 -5.90 5.06 -20.80
N ARG A 565 -7.08 5.13 -20.17
CA ARG A 565 -7.37 6.11 -19.11
C ARG A 565 -6.35 6.06 -17.98
N SER A 566 -5.98 4.86 -17.57
CA SER A 566 -5.02 4.65 -16.48
C SER A 566 -3.63 5.17 -16.83
N ILE A 567 -3.12 4.88 -18.04
CA ILE A 567 -1.82 5.42 -18.47
C ILE A 567 -1.92 6.95 -18.61
N ARG A 568 -3.04 7.50 -19.11
CA ARG A 568 -3.27 8.96 -19.23
C ARG A 568 -3.13 9.65 -17.89
N ALA A 569 -3.84 9.11 -16.90
CA ALA A 569 -3.79 9.58 -15.53
C ALA A 569 -2.39 9.45 -14.90
N GLN A 570 -1.59 8.44 -15.31
CA GLN A 570 -0.26 8.22 -14.78
C GLN A 570 0.83 9.11 -15.41
N THR A 571 0.62 9.62 -16.61
CA THR A 571 1.61 10.44 -17.33
C THR A 571 1.30 11.94 -17.31
N MET A 572 0.05 12.34 -17.03
CA MET A 572 -0.38 13.74 -17.04
C MET A 572 0.27 14.57 -15.91
N GLY A 573 0.71 15.80 -16.22
CA GLY A 573 1.32 16.72 -15.25
C GLY A 573 2.78 16.41 -14.88
N ILE A 574 3.42 15.43 -15.52
CA ILE A 574 4.80 15.01 -15.23
C ILE A 574 5.71 15.33 -16.42
N PRO A 575 6.80 16.07 -16.22
CA PRO A 575 7.73 16.40 -17.30
C PRO A 575 8.30 15.15 -17.99
N ASN A 576 8.21 15.09 -19.33
CA ASN A 576 8.76 14.00 -20.16
C ASN A 576 8.25 12.57 -19.81
N SER A 577 7.09 12.44 -19.16
CA SER A 577 6.56 11.17 -18.66
C SER A 577 6.30 10.11 -19.73
N THR A 578 5.92 10.54 -20.94
CA THR A 578 5.78 9.65 -22.11
C THR A 578 7.11 9.07 -22.57
N ASN A 579 8.25 9.48 -22.00
CA ASN A 579 9.55 8.86 -22.21
C ASN A 579 10.05 8.04 -21.00
N GLY A 580 9.22 7.91 -19.94
CA GLY A 580 9.53 7.14 -18.74
C GLY A 580 9.20 5.65 -18.84
N ASP A 581 9.62 4.88 -17.83
CA ASP A 581 9.45 3.43 -17.77
C ASP A 581 7.99 3.00 -17.82
N VAL A 582 7.09 3.72 -17.13
CA VAL A 582 5.65 3.45 -17.10
C VAL A 582 5.06 3.40 -18.50
N PHE A 583 5.35 4.41 -19.32
CA PHE A 583 4.85 4.47 -20.69
C PHE A 583 5.50 3.40 -21.57
N HIS A 584 6.82 3.27 -21.56
CA HIS A 584 7.53 2.35 -22.47
C HIS A 584 7.29 0.87 -22.15
N ASN A 585 7.14 0.50 -20.87
CA ASN A 585 6.83 -0.86 -20.45
C ASN A 585 5.41 -1.28 -20.88
N TRP A 586 4.47 -0.33 -20.87
CA TRP A 586 3.10 -0.54 -21.37
C TRP A 586 3.05 -0.55 -22.90
N ALA A 587 3.61 0.48 -23.55
CA ALA A 587 3.54 0.69 -24.98
C ALA A 587 4.34 -0.36 -25.77
N LYS A 588 5.43 -0.90 -25.19
CA LYS A 588 6.30 -1.93 -25.79
C LYS A 588 6.70 -1.58 -27.23
N LEU A 589 7.06 -0.33 -27.51
CA LEU A 589 7.33 0.12 -28.87
C LEU A 589 8.54 -0.61 -29.48
N PRO A 590 8.53 -0.90 -30.79
CA PRO A 590 9.64 -1.57 -31.48
C PRO A 590 10.81 -0.63 -31.81
N ILE A 591 10.75 0.63 -31.37
CA ILE A 591 11.77 1.66 -31.57
C ILE A 591 12.41 2.04 -30.23
N SER A 592 13.61 2.60 -30.28
CA SER A 592 14.31 3.05 -29.07
C SER A 592 13.58 4.25 -28.42
N ARG A 593 13.87 4.48 -27.14
CA ARG A 593 13.31 5.63 -26.41
C ARG A 593 13.73 6.96 -27.03
N GLU A 594 14.97 7.04 -27.50
CA GLU A 594 15.54 8.21 -28.17
C GLU A 594 14.79 8.50 -29.47
N GLN A 595 14.54 7.46 -30.27
CA GLN A 595 13.78 7.60 -31.52
C GLN A 595 12.33 8.05 -31.24
N PHE A 596 11.68 7.44 -30.25
CA PHE A 596 10.32 7.82 -29.85
C PHE A 596 10.25 9.29 -29.40
N ALA A 597 11.18 9.72 -28.55
CA ALA A 597 11.25 11.08 -28.04
C ALA A 597 11.45 12.10 -29.17
N LEU A 598 12.30 11.80 -30.16
CA LEU A 598 12.52 12.65 -31.34
C LEU A 598 11.24 12.78 -32.17
N GLU A 599 10.62 11.66 -32.57
CA GLU A 599 9.40 11.68 -33.37
C GLU A 599 8.23 12.38 -32.66
N LEU A 600 8.04 12.12 -31.36
CA LEU A 600 6.99 12.76 -30.59
C LEU A 600 7.23 14.27 -30.49
N THR A 601 8.48 14.69 -30.28
CA THR A 601 8.85 16.11 -30.20
C THR A 601 8.58 16.85 -31.51
N GLU A 602 8.87 16.24 -32.66
CA GLU A 602 8.55 16.81 -33.98
C GLU A 602 7.04 16.97 -34.17
N GLN A 603 6.26 15.93 -33.85
CA GLN A 603 4.80 15.97 -33.94
C GLN A 603 4.19 17.05 -33.03
N MET A 604 4.72 17.21 -31.81
CA MET A 604 4.29 18.24 -30.87
C MET A 604 4.66 19.65 -31.36
N HIS A 605 5.86 19.87 -31.89
CA HIS A 605 6.27 21.17 -32.45
C HIS A 605 5.33 21.66 -33.55
N LEU A 606 4.86 20.76 -34.41
CA LEU A 606 3.93 21.09 -35.49
C LEU A 606 2.52 21.45 -34.99
N ARG A 607 2.11 20.93 -33.83
CA ARG A 607 0.73 21.05 -33.34
C ARG A 607 0.53 22.00 -32.17
N PHE A 608 1.54 22.25 -31.34
CA PHE A 608 1.44 23.22 -30.24
C PHE A 608 1.02 24.64 -30.69
N PRO A 609 1.38 25.13 -31.89
CA PRO A 609 0.82 26.37 -32.42
C PRO A 609 -0.71 26.37 -32.60
N ASN A 610 -1.39 25.23 -32.45
CA ASN A 610 -2.84 25.12 -32.53
C ASN A 610 -3.55 25.08 -31.17
N CYS A 611 -2.83 25.19 -30.05
CA CYS A 611 -3.43 25.23 -28.71
C CYS A 611 -4.49 26.34 -28.59
N THR A 612 -5.61 26.03 -27.96
CA THR A 612 -6.72 26.95 -27.72
C THR A 612 -7.05 27.03 -26.23
N PRO A 613 -7.57 28.17 -25.72
CA PRO A 613 -8.08 28.26 -24.37
C PRO A 613 -9.17 27.21 -24.08
N LEU A 614 -9.17 26.68 -22.85
CA LEU A 614 -10.22 25.77 -22.38
C LEU A 614 -11.47 26.54 -21.92
N PRO A 615 -12.66 25.91 -21.96
CA PRO A 615 -13.91 26.56 -21.55
C PRO A 615 -13.83 27.17 -20.15
N GLY A 616 -14.30 28.41 -20.02
CA GLY A 616 -14.31 29.14 -18.75
C GLY A 616 -13.00 29.82 -18.37
N ALA A 617 -11.85 29.46 -18.95
CA ALA A 617 -10.53 30.01 -18.58
C ALA A 617 -10.46 31.54 -18.74
N GLU A 618 -10.86 32.07 -19.90
CA GLU A 618 -10.83 33.52 -20.17
C GLU A 618 -11.77 34.29 -19.25
N LYS A 619 -13.00 33.78 -19.06
CA LYS A 619 -14.00 34.41 -18.19
C LYS A 619 -13.55 34.42 -16.73
N LEU A 620 -12.99 33.30 -16.25
CA LEU A 620 -12.47 33.18 -14.89
C LEU A 620 -11.34 34.19 -14.65
N LEU A 621 -10.34 34.23 -15.53
CA LEU A 621 -9.22 35.16 -15.40
C LEU A 621 -9.66 36.61 -15.53
N SER A 622 -10.60 36.93 -16.43
CA SER A 622 -11.19 38.26 -16.53
C SER A 622 -11.84 38.69 -15.22
N ASN A 623 -12.70 37.83 -14.64
CA ASN A 623 -13.38 38.11 -13.38
C ASN A 623 -12.40 38.25 -12.21
N LEU A 624 -11.40 37.37 -12.10
CA LEU A 624 -10.41 37.44 -11.03
C LEU A 624 -9.50 38.67 -11.17
N SER A 625 -9.22 39.12 -12.41
CA SER A 625 -8.37 40.28 -12.65
C SER A 625 -8.97 41.58 -12.11
N CYS A 626 -10.29 41.66 -11.93
CA CYS A 626 -10.97 42.80 -11.31
C CYS A 626 -11.48 42.49 -9.89
N ALA A 627 -11.30 41.27 -9.38
CA ALA A 627 -11.82 40.86 -8.08
C ALA A 627 -10.99 41.40 -6.91
N CYS A 628 -11.62 41.47 -5.74
CA CYS A 628 -11.01 41.82 -4.46
C CYS A 628 -11.19 40.71 -3.43
N SER A 629 -10.30 40.64 -2.44
CA SER A 629 -10.48 39.78 -1.27
C SER A 629 -11.55 40.37 -0.35
N ALA A 630 -12.56 39.60 0.01
CA ALA A 630 -13.63 40.04 0.90
C ALA A 630 -13.15 40.44 2.30
N SER A 631 -11.95 39.97 2.71
CA SER A 631 -11.40 40.27 4.04
C SER A 631 -10.57 41.54 4.10
N SER A 632 -9.76 41.83 3.07
CA SER A 632 -8.85 42.97 3.06
C SER A 632 -9.29 44.09 2.12
N GLY A 633 -10.14 43.80 1.13
CA GLY A 633 -10.48 44.71 0.04
C GLY A 633 -9.39 44.84 -1.03
N ASP A 634 -8.23 44.20 -0.83
CA ASP A 634 -7.12 44.21 -1.80
C ASP A 634 -7.52 43.46 -3.06
N ARG A 635 -6.92 43.84 -4.19
CA ARG A 635 -7.08 43.13 -5.46
C ARG A 635 -6.59 41.69 -5.35
N ILE A 636 -7.26 40.76 -6.03
CA ILE A 636 -6.77 39.39 -6.18
C ILE A 636 -5.56 39.37 -7.12
N GLU A 637 -4.43 38.88 -6.60
CA GLU A 637 -3.19 38.77 -7.35
C GLU A 637 -3.13 37.46 -8.15
N LEU A 638 -2.60 37.52 -9.39
CA LEU A 638 -2.57 36.38 -10.31
C LEU A 638 -1.14 35.98 -10.69
N ALA A 639 -0.84 34.68 -10.63
CA ALA A 639 0.41 34.09 -11.11
C ALA A 639 0.17 32.82 -11.96
N LEU A 640 1.13 32.51 -12.82
CA LEU A 640 1.16 31.30 -13.63
C LEU A 640 2.31 30.41 -13.15
N ALA A 641 2.08 29.11 -12.96
CA ALA A 641 3.05 28.13 -12.50
C ALA A 641 2.93 26.82 -13.31
N SER A 642 3.74 26.69 -14.37
CA SER A 642 3.69 25.57 -15.32
C SER A 642 5.01 24.81 -15.37
N SER A 643 4.93 23.48 -15.46
CA SER A 643 6.12 22.62 -15.66
C SER A 643 6.65 22.64 -17.11
N THR A 644 6.01 23.37 -18.02
CA THR A 644 6.46 23.55 -19.41
C THR A 644 7.69 24.45 -19.48
N LYS A 645 8.69 24.05 -20.28
CA LYS A 645 9.89 24.85 -20.57
C LYS A 645 9.62 25.98 -21.57
N SER A 646 10.43 27.04 -21.51
CA SER A 646 10.28 28.27 -22.28
C SER A 646 10.03 28.05 -23.79
N GLN A 647 10.81 27.20 -24.45
CA GLN A 647 10.65 26.91 -25.88
C GLN A 647 9.27 26.32 -26.24
N SER A 648 8.78 25.37 -25.44
CA SER A 648 7.46 24.77 -25.66
C SER A 648 6.33 25.73 -25.29
N HIS A 649 6.53 26.55 -24.26
CA HIS A 649 5.59 27.59 -23.85
C HIS A 649 5.34 28.60 -24.99
N GLU A 650 6.39 29.05 -25.68
CA GLU A 650 6.26 29.97 -26.82
C GLU A 650 5.40 29.42 -27.96
N LEU A 651 5.56 28.12 -28.28
CA LEU A 651 4.77 27.46 -29.32
C LEU A 651 3.30 27.31 -28.89
N LYS A 652 3.08 26.81 -27.67
CA LYS A 652 1.74 26.60 -27.07
C LYS A 652 0.96 27.91 -26.93
N THR A 653 1.66 29.04 -26.90
CA THR A 653 1.06 30.36 -26.66
C THR A 653 1.19 31.27 -27.87
N SER A 654 1.45 30.72 -29.06
CA SER A 654 1.68 31.51 -30.27
C SER A 654 0.40 32.11 -30.89
N ARG A 655 -0.77 31.51 -30.65
CA ARG A 655 -2.07 32.01 -31.14
C ARG A 655 -2.53 33.29 -30.43
N SER A 656 -3.34 34.08 -31.12
CA SER A 656 -3.89 35.33 -30.59
C SER A 656 -4.67 35.12 -29.29
N GLU A 657 -5.52 34.09 -29.26
CA GLU A 657 -6.43 33.77 -28.17
C GLU A 657 -5.65 33.32 -26.93
N THR A 658 -4.63 32.47 -27.09
CA THR A 658 -3.73 32.08 -26.01
C THR A 658 -2.84 33.22 -25.53
N LYS A 659 -2.39 34.11 -26.44
CA LYS A 659 -1.66 35.33 -26.07
C LYS A 659 -2.51 36.27 -25.23
N GLN A 660 -3.79 36.43 -25.58
CA GLN A 660 -4.73 37.24 -24.81
C GLN A 660 -4.90 36.66 -23.40
N LEU A 661 -5.07 35.34 -23.29
CA LEU A 661 -5.18 34.65 -21.99
C LEU A 661 -3.95 34.90 -21.10
N LEU A 662 -2.74 34.90 -21.66
CA LEU A 662 -1.53 35.16 -20.87
C LEU A 662 -1.36 36.61 -20.41
N ARG A 663 -2.09 37.58 -20.97
CA ARG A 663 -1.98 39.00 -20.56
C ARG A 663 -2.44 39.23 -19.12
N PHE A 664 -3.25 38.34 -18.56
CA PHE A 664 -3.66 38.42 -17.16
C PHE A 664 -2.52 38.17 -16.18
N PHE A 665 -1.43 37.53 -16.61
CA PHE A 665 -0.26 37.24 -15.79
C PHE A 665 0.91 38.15 -16.16
N GLN A 666 1.45 38.89 -15.19
CA GLN A 666 2.65 39.70 -15.44
C GLN A 666 3.87 38.82 -15.71
N PRO A 667 4.83 39.24 -16.57
CA PRO A 667 5.95 38.39 -16.99
C PRO A 667 6.81 37.83 -15.83
N ASP A 668 7.05 38.63 -14.80
CA ASP A 668 7.81 38.28 -13.59
C ASP A 668 7.11 37.25 -12.69
N ARG A 669 5.79 37.09 -12.87
CA ARG A 669 4.90 36.17 -12.14
C ARG A 669 4.54 34.93 -12.96
N ARG A 670 5.24 34.68 -14.07
CA ARG A 670 5.13 33.46 -14.87
C ARG A 670 6.31 32.55 -14.54
N ILE A 671 6.05 31.50 -13.78
CA ILE A 671 7.05 30.51 -13.40
C ILE A 671 6.93 29.33 -14.36
N LEU A 672 7.99 29.09 -15.14
CA LEU A 672 8.08 28.01 -16.13
C LEU A 672 8.97 26.88 -15.62
N GLY A 673 8.92 25.71 -16.27
CA GLY A 673 9.65 24.51 -15.84
C GLY A 673 11.17 24.60 -15.91
N ASP A 674 11.71 25.62 -16.59
CA ASP A 674 13.12 25.97 -16.66
C ASP A 674 13.46 27.28 -15.94
N ASP A 675 12.56 27.78 -15.08
CA ASP A 675 12.82 28.97 -14.26
C ASP A 675 13.95 28.69 -13.25
N PRO A 676 15.03 29.48 -13.23
CA PRO A 676 16.19 29.24 -12.37
C PRO A 676 15.90 29.38 -10.88
N ARG A 677 14.77 29.99 -10.50
CA ARG A 677 14.33 30.12 -9.10
C ARG A 677 13.79 28.79 -8.54
N VAL A 678 13.38 27.85 -9.40
CA VAL A 678 12.93 26.52 -8.98
C VAL A 678 14.14 25.59 -8.90
N PRO A 679 14.46 25.02 -7.73
CA PRO A 679 15.62 24.14 -7.60
C PRO A 679 15.56 22.94 -8.55
N HIS A 680 16.72 22.54 -9.07
CA HIS A 680 16.78 21.43 -10.01
C HIS A 680 16.23 20.13 -9.39
N GLY A 681 15.35 19.45 -10.13
CA GLY A 681 14.68 18.23 -9.65
C GLY A 681 13.53 18.48 -8.66
N ARG A 682 13.19 19.75 -8.34
CA ARG A 682 12.08 20.13 -7.46
C ARG A 682 10.88 20.72 -8.21
N GLY A 683 10.57 20.17 -9.38
CA GLY A 683 9.28 20.40 -10.03
C GLY A 683 8.14 19.67 -9.31
N LYS A 684 6.90 19.84 -9.79
CA LYS A 684 5.73 19.12 -9.25
C LYS A 684 6.03 17.59 -9.20
N PRO A 685 5.75 16.88 -8.09
CA PRO A 685 4.87 17.26 -6.97
C PRO A 685 5.54 18.05 -5.84
N ALA A 686 6.82 18.43 -5.96
CA ALA A 686 7.43 19.34 -4.98
C ALA A 686 6.73 20.72 -4.99
N PRO A 687 6.62 21.40 -3.84
CA PRO A 687 5.86 22.65 -3.72
C PRO A 687 6.55 23.87 -4.35
N ASP A 688 7.83 23.74 -4.69
CA ASP A 688 8.73 24.84 -5.00
C ASP A 688 8.21 25.77 -6.10
N ILE A 689 7.58 25.23 -7.15
CA ILE A 689 7.05 26.06 -8.25
C ILE A 689 5.94 27.02 -7.79
N TYR A 690 5.08 26.59 -6.85
CA TYR A 690 4.04 27.43 -6.27
C TYR A 690 4.59 28.38 -5.22
N LEU A 691 5.58 27.94 -4.43
CA LEU A 691 6.27 28.81 -3.47
C LEU A 691 7.04 29.94 -4.17
N VAL A 692 7.69 29.66 -5.30
CA VAL A 692 8.35 30.66 -6.14
C VAL A 692 7.32 31.62 -6.75
N ALA A 693 6.17 31.12 -7.19
CA ALA A 693 5.08 31.98 -7.67
C ALA A 693 4.57 32.93 -6.57
N LEU A 694 4.40 32.43 -5.34
CA LEU A 694 4.04 33.26 -4.18
C LEU A 694 5.13 34.30 -3.84
N GLN A 695 6.40 33.91 -3.92
CA GLN A 695 7.51 34.86 -3.72
C GLN A 695 7.48 35.98 -4.78
N ALA A 696 7.20 35.65 -6.05
CA ALA A 696 7.08 36.64 -7.11
C ALA A 696 5.90 37.61 -6.88
N LEU A 697 4.76 37.10 -6.40
CA LEU A 697 3.60 37.92 -6.04
C LEU A 697 3.94 38.90 -4.90
N ASN A 698 4.60 38.40 -3.84
CA ASN A 698 4.98 39.22 -2.69
C ASN A 698 6.12 40.21 -2.97
N ALA A 699 7.01 39.91 -3.92
CA ALA A 699 8.09 40.81 -4.32
C ALA A 699 7.60 42.06 -5.07
N ALA A 700 6.42 41.96 -5.69
CA ALA A 700 5.79 43.04 -6.42
C ALA A 700 4.88 43.93 -5.55
N ALA A 701 4.69 43.60 -4.27
CA ALA A 701 3.89 44.39 -3.33
C ALA A 701 4.69 45.61 -2.82
N ASP A 702 4.04 46.77 -2.73
CA ASP A 702 4.64 47.97 -2.17
C ASP A 702 5.02 47.75 -0.69
N SER A 703 6.08 48.44 -0.22
CA SER A 703 6.75 48.22 1.08
C SER A 703 5.90 48.45 2.35
N GLY A 704 4.57 48.60 2.22
CA GLY A 704 3.61 48.70 3.31
C GLY A 704 2.48 47.65 3.27
N GLU A 705 2.35 46.84 2.23
CA GLU A 705 1.31 45.81 2.14
C GLU A 705 1.67 44.55 2.92
N LYS A 706 0.68 43.93 3.57
CA LYS A 706 0.87 42.68 4.30
C LYS A 706 1.13 41.54 3.31
N ALA A 707 2.28 40.88 3.44
CA ALA A 707 2.65 39.73 2.63
C ALA A 707 1.53 38.67 2.59
N ILE A 708 1.27 38.12 1.40
CA ILE A 708 0.32 37.06 1.15
C ILE A 708 0.88 35.75 1.70
N MET A 709 0.11 35.09 2.55
CA MET A 709 0.48 33.81 3.16
C MET A 709 0.03 32.64 2.29
N PRO A 710 0.68 31.45 2.37
CA PRO A 710 0.30 30.30 1.55
C PRO A 710 -1.17 29.88 1.70
N ASN A 711 -1.74 29.96 2.91
CA ASN A 711 -3.14 29.64 3.16
C ASN A 711 -4.14 30.69 2.62
N GLU A 712 -3.66 31.86 2.18
CA GLU A 712 -4.42 32.90 1.47
C GLU A 712 -4.34 32.71 -0.07
N CYS A 713 -3.66 31.66 -0.55
CA CYS A 713 -3.53 31.32 -1.96
C CYS A 713 -4.51 30.21 -2.38
N LEU A 714 -5.03 30.34 -3.60
CA LEU A 714 -5.82 29.33 -4.29
C LEU A 714 -5.12 28.86 -5.56
N VAL A 715 -4.72 27.59 -5.60
CA VAL A 715 -4.14 26.95 -6.77
C VAL A 715 -5.23 26.34 -7.64
N PHE A 716 -5.16 26.53 -8.94
CA PHE A 716 -5.98 25.78 -9.91
C PHE A 716 -5.08 24.80 -10.67
N GLU A 717 -5.52 23.54 -10.76
CA GLU A 717 -4.73 22.42 -11.31
C GLU A 717 -5.62 21.40 -12.00
N ASP A 718 -5.11 20.71 -13.02
CA ASP A 718 -5.80 19.61 -13.71
C ASP A 718 -5.18 18.24 -13.35
N SER A 719 -3.94 18.23 -12.89
CA SER A 719 -3.16 17.03 -12.62
C SER A 719 -3.11 16.71 -11.13
N VAL A 720 -3.10 15.42 -10.81
CA VAL A 720 -2.97 14.95 -9.42
C VAL A 720 -1.62 15.37 -8.80
N VAL A 721 -0.56 15.37 -9.61
CA VAL A 721 0.80 15.75 -9.21
C VAL A 721 0.86 17.24 -8.84
N GLY A 722 0.15 18.08 -9.59
CA GLY A 722 0.04 19.49 -9.27
C GLY A 722 -0.86 19.79 -8.08
N VAL A 723 -1.95 19.02 -7.90
CA VAL A 723 -2.75 19.10 -6.65
C VAL A 723 -1.89 18.81 -5.44
N GLU A 724 -1.08 17.77 -5.49
CA GLU A 724 -0.12 17.46 -4.44
C GLU A 724 0.88 18.59 -4.21
N ALA A 725 1.48 19.16 -5.26
CA ALA A 725 2.40 20.29 -5.12
C ALA A 725 1.75 21.53 -4.48
N GLY A 726 0.53 21.90 -4.88
CA GLY A 726 -0.19 23.03 -4.29
C GLY A 726 -0.49 22.81 -2.81
N ARG A 727 -0.82 21.57 -2.45
CA ARG A 727 -1.10 21.17 -1.07
C ARG A 727 0.15 21.17 -0.20
N ARG A 728 1.28 20.70 -0.73
CA ARG A 728 2.59 20.75 -0.06
C ARG A 728 3.10 22.18 0.12
N ALA A 729 2.68 23.10 -0.74
CA ALA A 729 2.98 24.51 -0.59
C ALA A 729 2.16 25.18 0.52
N GLY A 730 1.24 24.45 1.18
CA GLY A 730 0.35 25.00 2.19
C GLY A 730 -0.77 25.86 1.60
N MET A 731 -1.16 25.61 0.35
CA MET A 731 -2.17 26.36 -0.38
C MET A 731 -3.48 25.58 -0.51
N ARG A 732 -4.59 26.29 -0.72
CA ARG A 732 -5.87 25.69 -1.10
C ARG A 732 -5.82 25.32 -2.58
N VAL A 733 -6.49 24.24 -2.99
CA VAL A 733 -6.43 23.76 -4.38
C VAL A 733 -7.82 23.48 -4.97
N VAL A 734 -8.07 23.95 -6.19
CA VAL A 734 -9.21 23.58 -7.03
C VAL A 734 -8.70 22.68 -8.15
N TRP A 735 -9.08 21.41 -8.07
CA TRP A 735 -8.73 20.39 -9.04
C TRP A 735 -9.79 20.29 -10.15
N VAL A 736 -9.38 20.52 -11.39
CA VAL A 736 -10.21 20.52 -12.61
C VAL A 736 -9.71 19.43 -13.56
N PRO A 737 -9.93 18.14 -13.24
CA PRO A 737 -9.38 17.05 -14.01
C PRO A 737 -10.03 16.90 -15.39
N HIS A 738 -9.23 16.48 -16.37
CA HIS A 738 -9.77 15.91 -17.61
C HIS A 738 -10.70 14.72 -17.29
N LEU A 739 -11.77 14.53 -18.07
CA LEU A 739 -12.82 13.52 -17.81
C LEU A 739 -12.27 12.10 -17.57
N ASP A 740 -11.31 11.67 -18.39
CA ASP A 740 -10.67 10.36 -18.22
C ASP A 740 -9.94 10.22 -16.87
N VAL A 741 -9.29 11.29 -16.40
CA VAL A 741 -8.59 11.34 -15.12
C VAL A 741 -9.58 11.38 -13.96
N ALA A 742 -10.67 12.15 -14.10
CA ALA A 742 -11.75 12.22 -13.13
C ALA A 742 -12.37 10.83 -12.88
N VAL A 743 -12.61 10.07 -13.96
CA VAL A 743 -13.15 8.71 -13.86
C VAL A 743 -12.15 7.74 -13.22
N GLU A 744 -10.87 7.80 -13.62
CA GLU A 744 -9.81 6.94 -13.07
C GLU A 744 -9.63 7.14 -11.55
N TYR A 745 -9.75 8.38 -11.09
CA TYR A 745 -9.58 8.73 -9.67
C TYR A 745 -10.88 8.74 -8.88
N GLN A 746 -12.04 8.39 -9.45
CA GLN A 746 -13.32 8.48 -8.74
C GLN A 746 -13.33 7.68 -7.42
N ALA A 747 -12.76 6.48 -7.42
CA ALA A 747 -12.65 5.63 -6.23
C ALA A 747 -11.60 6.14 -5.21
N ARG A 748 -10.67 6.99 -5.65
CA ARG A 748 -9.54 7.56 -4.88
C ARG A 748 -9.61 9.09 -4.82
N LEU A 749 -10.82 9.66 -4.96
CA LEU A 749 -11.01 11.10 -5.09
C LEU A 749 -10.49 11.83 -3.85
N LYS A 750 -10.70 11.24 -2.67
CA LYS A 750 -10.19 11.78 -1.41
C LYS A 750 -8.66 11.81 -1.38
N ASP A 751 -8.00 10.80 -1.92
CA ASP A 751 -6.53 10.71 -1.97
C ASP A 751 -5.94 11.74 -2.93
N ALA A 752 -6.57 11.92 -4.09
CA ALA A 752 -6.22 12.95 -5.07
C ALA A 752 -6.32 14.35 -4.45
N LEU A 753 -7.43 14.67 -3.79
CA LEU A 753 -7.63 15.95 -3.12
C LEU A 753 -6.72 16.11 -1.88
N ALA A 754 -6.39 15.02 -1.18
CA ALA A 754 -5.44 15.09 -0.09
C ALA A 754 -4.00 15.38 -0.56
N GLY A 755 -3.71 15.22 -1.85
CA GLY A 755 -2.34 15.24 -2.38
C GLY A 755 -1.55 14.00 -1.94
N ARG A 756 -2.22 12.85 -1.80
CA ARG A 756 -1.66 11.61 -1.21
C ARG A 756 -1.78 10.41 -2.14
N THR A 757 -1.78 10.65 -3.45
CA THR A 757 -1.90 9.55 -4.42
C THR A 757 -0.64 8.72 -4.54
N GLY A 758 0.49 9.20 -4.01
CA GLY A 758 1.73 8.43 -3.85
C GLY A 758 2.37 8.04 -5.17
N MET A 759 2.09 8.79 -6.25
CA MET A 759 2.63 8.50 -7.58
C MET A 759 4.14 8.79 -7.69
N PHE A 760 4.68 9.68 -6.84
CA PHE A 760 6.08 10.10 -6.88
C PHE A 760 6.66 10.22 -5.47
N GLU A 761 7.89 9.77 -5.27
CA GLU A 761 8.65 10.01 -4.04
C GLU A 761 9.14 11.46 -4.00
N VAL A 762 8.75 12.20 -2.97
CA VAL A 762 9.27 13.55 -2.71
C VAL A 762 9.71 13.57 -1.25
N ARG A 763 10.98 13.88 -1.01
CA ARG A 763 11.70 13.70 0.28
C ARG A 763 11.08 14.39 1.51
N ASP A 764 10.11 15.28 1.32
CA ASP A 764 9.55 16.16 2.35
C ASP A 764 8.11 15.75 2.75
N ASP A 765 7.90 14.50 3.18
CA ASP A 765 6.55 13.95 3.47
C ASP A 765 5.83 14.63 4.65
N TRP A 766 6.56 15.40 5.46
CA TRP A 766 6.03 16.23 6.53
C TRP A 766 5.22 17.45 6.05
N GLN A 767 5.26 17.78 4.76
CA GLN A 767 4.58 18.95 4.16
C GLN A 767 3.16 18.66 3.65
N LEU A 768 2.65 17.43 3.76
CA LEU A 768 1.33 17.08 3.24
C LEU A 768 0.20 17.79 4.02
N GLY A 769 -0.54 18.68 3.34
CA GLY A 769 -1.61 19.48 3.95
C GLY A 769 -2.75 18.67 4.58
N GLU A 770 -3.54 19.31 5.44
CA GLU A 770 -4.70 18.70 6.13
C GLU A 770 -5.81 18.31 5.16
N ILE A 771 -6.40 17.13 5.30
CA ILE A 771 -7.56 16.68 4.51
C ILE A 771 -8.65 17.75 4.65
N GLU A 772 -9.07 18.39 3.53
CA GLU A 772 -10.13 19.42 3.35
C GLU A 772 -9.70 20.71 2.62
N TRP A 773 -8.42 20.95 2.32
CA TRP A 773 -8.03 22.19 1.60
C TRP A 773 -8.00 22.07 0.07
N ALA A 774 -8.38 20.91 -0.49
CA ALA A 774 -8.60 20.79 -1.93
C ALA A 774 -10.00 20.31 -2.24
N GLU A 775 -10.51 20.73 -3.39
CA GLU A 775 -11.77 20.25 -3.93
C GLU A 775 -11.71 20.08 -5.43
N THR A 776 -12.71 19.39 -6.00
CA THR A 776 -12.81 19.20 -7.43
C THR A 776 -14.01 19.92 -8.03
N ILE A 777 -13.83 20.50 -9.21
CA ILE A 777 -14.91 21.00 -10.07
C ILE A 777 -14.75 20.42 -11.48
N PRO A 778 -15.84 20.18 -12.22
CA PRO A 778 -15.76 19.55 -13.55
C PRO A 778 -15.32 20.52 -14.66
N SER A 779 -15.39 21.84 -14.43
CA SER A 779 -15.08 22.90 -15.42
C SER A 779 -14.86 24.25 -14.71
N LEU A 780 -14.09 25.14 -15.34
CA LEU A 780 -13.88 26.53 -14.88
C LEU A 780 -15.10 27.45 -15.12
N GLU A 781 -16.10 27.02 -15.90
CA GLU A 781 -17.25 27.86 -16.29
C GLU A 781 -18.18 28.26 -15.12
N HIS A 782 -18.16 27.49 -14.03
CA HIS A 782 -19.07 27.64 -12.89
C HIS A 782 -18.32 27.70 -11.56
N PHE A 783 -17.27 28.52 -11.50
CA PHE A 783 -16.51 28.75 -10.27
C PHE A 783 -17.29 29.60 -9.24
N ASN A 784 -17.34 29.16 -7.99
CA ASN A 784 -18.04 29.85 -6.90
C ASN A 784 -17.08 30.78 -6.15
N TYR A 785 -17.07 32.06 -6.50
CA TYR A 785 -16.18 33.07 -5.91
C TYR A 785 -16.45 33.32 -4.41
N GLU A 786 -17.72 33.41 -4.01
CA GLU A 786 -18.13 33.72 -2.62
C GLU A 786 -17.59 32.70 -1.62
N LYS A 787 -17.54 31.42 -2.01
CA LYS A 787 -16.99 30.33 -1.19
C LYS A 787 -15.52 30.55 -0.80
N TYR A 788 -14.79 31.32 -1.59
CA TYR A 788 -13.38 31.61 -1.37
C TYR A 788 -13.15 33.02 -0.79
N GLY A 789 -14.21 33.75 -0.47
CA GLY A 789 -14.12 35.15 -0.03
C GLY A 789 -13.56 36.04 -1.13
N ILE A 790 -13.93 35.78 -2.38
CA ILE A 790 -13.55 36.57 -3.55
C ILE A 790 -14.78 37.36 -4.00
N ASP A 791 -14.67 38.68 -3.99
CA ASP A 791 -15.71 39.59 -4.44
C ASP A 791 -15.38 40.05 -5.86
N VAL A 792 -16.23 39.67 -6.82
CA VAL A 792 -16.11 40.11 -8.22
C VAL A 792 -17.01 41.34 -8.40
N PRO A 793 -16.48 42.51 -8.81
CA PRO A 793 -17.29 43.66 -9.11
C PRO A 793 -18.31 43.32 -10.20
N SER A 794 -19.58 43.61 -9.91
CA SER A 794 -20.72 43.39 -10.81
C SER A 794 -20.71 44.30 -12.03
#